data_AF-A0A0F2N5T3-F1
#
_entry.id   AF-A0A0F2N5T3-F1
#
_cell.length_a   1.000
_cell.length_b   1.000
_cell.length_c   1.000
_cell.angle_alpha   90.00
_cell.angle_beta   90.00
_cell.angle_gamma   90.00
#
_symmetry.space_group_name_H-M   'P 1'
#
loop_
_entity.id
_entity.type
_entity.pdbx_description
1 polymer ?
#
loop_
_entity_poly.entity_id
_entity_poly.type
_entity_poly.pdbx_seq_one_letter_code
_entity_poly.pdbx_strand_id
1 'polypeptide(L)'
;MKAAVKKEAPLLNLNLAPFYMLGLCFILLITPFMRGLFFLPELLVAMVLTGACFIFACWDQALSRDALVFKTGMDYAAAGFALAYGASLAAAVHPGEAVRSIMVAVMLAMVYYSSGRIAGDIKRTDILLNVVYFSAVGVALIGIGAALGWLQFPGASDGGVIRSTLQYSNTLAAYLAALSTIGLSLSAKPEKVLYKCLYAAGNFILITVILCTQSRGGWLLYPAGIAMLVWGMPPAYRWRVIYHFLIFAGPGLFVIRKFLPLVLAGDAARAAWFVSAGLILTVVLQAGYHFLADHLNRRRMEQRWRRLIACSGVGYILLVTAVYVFYASNALSLSAGGVLPGRIVSRAESIADLETSTSYIDRVTMTADALKIAGDYPLTGAGGGGWNALYHQYQSSLYYSTEVHNHFAQTWVEAGALGIIALMALWVFFALMVMALWRRHPKDGGWVSVWSAATAALVLGVHSAFDFDLSLPAIGILLWALFGIVRGTCAGIQNPDSNKSRQDWDAVKRKMIVIALSGTFLGLLIVIPSILFYRAGVHAAMGAQKMMAGDYASAMVQLSEAHRLNPLMGSYMGDLAQCSAALAVSDNDAVKHYQAVDWAVRASGAEPYNYKVRFSMANVYLLLGEFDRASSEAEGVMAANPNATESYALLGQTAVLAARYHMERKRDDAARQYIGRAKSLPEIIQERRKALKYSGGSLSVSPELEFALAQAEFLEGNYVQSAARLKKLKMPVREGELKIWLAAALYKNGDREGAGKLVNSLNGKDNLIKLYNNLVNSRRL
;
A
#
# COMPACT_ATOMS: atom_id res chain seq x y z
N MET A 1 47.95 -43.07 -17.24
CA MET A 1 46.61 -43.30 -16.66
C MET A 1 46.14 -42.03 -15.97
N LYS A 2 45.15 -41.31 -16.54
CA LYS A 2 44.46 -40.23 -15.84
C LYS A 2 43.52 -40.88 -14.83
N ALA A 3 43.73 -40.65 -13.53
CA ALA A 3 42.83 -41.11 -12.50
C ALA A 3 41.42 -40.54 -12.76
N ALA A 4 40.47 -41.44 -13.02
CA ALA A 4 39.07 -41.07 -13.13
C ALA A 4 38.61 -40.54 -11.78
N VAL A 5 38.38 -39.22 -11.68
CA VAL A 5 37.74 -38.59 -10.52
C VAL A 5 36.40 -39.28 -10.32
N LYS A 6 36.31 -40.11 -9.27
CA LYS A 6 35.16 -40.94 -8.96
C LYS A 6 33.98 -39.98 -8.73
N LYS A 7 32.99 -40.07 -9.62
CA LYS A 7 31.81 -39.22 -9.63
C LYS A 7 30.93 -39.63 -8.45
N GLU A 8 31.12 -39.06 -7.26
CA GLU A 8 30.25 -39.36 -6.12
C GLU A 8 28.80 -39.05 -6.48
N ALA A 9 27.93 -40.04 -6.26
CA ALA A 9 26.51 -39.94 -6.49
C ALA A 9 25.88 -38.92 -5.50
N PRO A 10 24.84 -38.17 -5.90
CA PRO A 10 24.06 -37.36 -4.96
C PRO A 10 23.48 -38.26 -3.86
N LEU A 11 23.33 -37.75 -2.62
CA LEU A 11 22.89 -38.55 -1.47
C LEU A 11 21.51 -39.19 -1.68
N LEU A 12 20.66 -38.50 -2.45
CA LEU A 12 19.38 -38.99 -2.96
C LEU A 12 19.30 -38.57 -4.42
N ASN A 13 18.77 -39.42 -5.30
CA ASN A 13 18.42 -39.06 -6.69
C ASN A 13 17.17 -38.14 -6.75
N LEU A 14 16.99 -37.27 -5.76
CA LEU A 14 15.91 -36.28 -5.73
C LEU A 14 16.44 -34.94 -6.20
N ASN A 15 15.95 -34.48 -7.35
CA ASN A 15 16.16 -33.12 -7.81
C ASN A 15 14.95 -32.28 -7.37
N LEU A 16 15.14 -31.41 -6.37
CA LEU A 16 14.07 -30.55 -5.86
C LEU A 16 13.88 -29.27 -6.68
N ALA A 17 14.82 -28.95 -7.58
CA ALA A 17 14.77 -27.75 -8.42
C ALA A 17 13.47 -27.54 -9.20
N PRO A 18 12.86 -28.56 -9.83
CA PRO A 18 11.60 -28.39 -10.54
C PRO A 18 10.45 -27.94 -9.62
N PHE A 19 10.41 -28.43 -8.38
CA PHE A 19 9.31 -28.16 -7.45
C PHE A 19 9.31 -26.72 -6.94
N TYR A 20 10.45 -26.24 -6.45
CA TYR A 20 10.52 -24.85 -5.99
C TYR A 20 10.55 -23.86 -7.16
N MET A 21 11.01 -24.27 -8.35
CA MET A 21 10.85 -23.46 -9.55
C MET A 21 9.38 -23.32 -9.95
N LEU A 22 8.61 -24.41 -9.95
CA LEU A 22 7.17 -24.35 -10.20
C LEU A 22 6.47 -23.47 -9.16
N GLY A 23 6.80 -23.63 -7.88
CA GLY A 23 6.28 -22.81 -6.78
C GLY A 23 6.58 -21.33 -6.96
N LEU A 24 7.83 -20.97 -7.28
CA LEU A 24 8.21 -19.58 -7.51
C LEU A 24 7.54 -18.99 -8.75
N CYS A 25 7.47 -19.75 -9.84
CA CYS A 25 6.73 -19.34 -11.04
C CYS A 25 5.26 -19.09 -10.71
N PHE A 26 4.62 -19.95 -9.92
CA PHE A 26 3.24 -19.78 -9.49
C PHE A 26 3.07 -18.50 -8.65
N ILE A 27 3.95 -18.24 -7.68
CA ILE A 27 3.94 -17.02 -6.86
C ILE A 27 4.09 -15.76 -7.72
N LEU A 28 5.07 -15.74 -8.62
CA LEU A 28 5.31 -14.60 -9.52
C LEU A 28 4.15 -14.40 -10.51
N LEU A 29 3.47 -15.48 -10.89
CA LEU A 29 2.30 -15.42 -11.76
C LEU A 29 1.08 -14.84 -11.02
N ILE A 30 0.75 -15.37 -9.84
CA ILE A 30 -0.57 -15.17 -9.22
C ILE A 30 -0.67 -13.93 -8.33
N THR A 31 0.42 -13.49 -7.70
CA THR A 31 0.35 -12.41 -6.69
C THR A 31 -0.20 -11.08 -7.23
N PRO A 32 0.03 -10.66 -8.50
CA PRO A 32 -0.59 -9.45 -9.05
C PRO A 32 -2.11 -9.55 -9.23
N PHE A 33 -2.67 -10.77 -9.31
CA PHE A 33 -4.12 -11.01 -9.42
C PHE A 33 -4.83 -10.92 -8.07
N MET A 34 -4.09 -11.06 -6.97
CA MET A 34 -4.59 -11.05 -5.59
C MET A 34 -4.58 -9.64 -5.00
N ARG A 35 -5.13 -8.65 -5.72
CA ARG A 35 -5.21 -7.24 -5.28
C ARG A 35 -3.86 -6.64 -4.89
N GLY A 36 -2.81 -7.04 -5.61
CA GLY A 36 -1.43 -6.65 -5.31
C GLY A 36 -0.91 -7.11 -3.94
N LEU A 37 -1.61 -8.04 -3.29
CA LEU A 37 -1.41 -8.44 -1.89
C LEU A 37 -1.58 -7.31 -0.87
N PHE A 38 -2.31 -6.24 -1.23
CA PHE A 38 -2.56 -5.11 -0.32
C PHE A 38 -3.41 -5.53 0.89
N PHE A 39 -4.32 -6.47 0.69
CA PHE A 39 -5.17 -7.00 1.75
C PHE A 39 -4.50 -8.15 2.49
N LEU A 40 -4.68 -8.17 3.82
CA LEU A 40 -4.02 -9.10 4.71
C LEU A 40 -4.28 -10.58 4.37
N PRO A 41 -5.51 -11.05 4.11
CA PRO A 41 -5.76 -12.47 3.83
C PRO A 41 -4.93 -12.99 2.65
N GLU A 42 -4.88 -12.22 1.56
CA GLU A 42 -4.10 -12.54 0.36
C GLU A 42 -2.60 -12.57 0.66
N LEU A 43 -2.10 -11.56 1.39
CA LEU A 43 -0.70 -11.48 1.79
C LEU A 43 -0.28 -12.71 2.61
N LEU A 44 -1.10 -13.12 3.58
CA LEU A 44 -0.80 -14.27 4.44
C LEU A 44 -0.75 -15.58 3.63
N VAL A 45 -1.63 -15.75 2.64
CA VAL A 45 -1.56 -16.90 1.72
C VAL A 45 -0.27 -16.88 0.91
N ALA A 46 0.12 -15.73 0.37
CA ALA A 46 1.38 -15.58 -0.38
C ALA A 46 2.61 -15.87 0.50
N MET A 47 2.58 -15.47 1.78
CA MET A 47 3.63 -15.78 2.76
C MET A 47 3.76 -17.28 3.02
N VAL A 48 2.65 -18.01 3.17
CA VAL A 48 2.67 -19.48 3.32
C VAL A 48 3.29 -20.15 2.10
N LEU A 49 2.85 -19.77 0.90
CA LEU A 49 3.38 -20.32 -0.36
C LEU A 49 4.87 -20.02 -0.53
N THR A 50 5.29 -18.79 -0.21
CA THR A 50 6.70 -18.36 -0.29
C THR A 50 7.57 -19.10 0.70
N GLY A 51 7.13 -19.21 1.96
CA GLY A 51 7.85 -19.95 3.00
C GLY A 51 8.03 -21.42 2.61
N ALA A 52 6.97 -22.09 2.15
CA ALA A 52 7.05 -23.47 1.67
C ALA A 52 8.03 -23.60 0.48
N CYS A 53 7.93 -22.71 -0.52
CA CYS A 53 8.83 -22.68 -1.67
C CYS A 53 10.30 -22.48 -1.25
N PHE A 54 10.56 -21.61 -0.27
CA PHE A 54 11.89 -21.34 0.25
C PHE A 54 12.50 -22.55 0.96
N ILE A 55 11.71 -23.30 1.73
CA ILE A 55 12.15 -24.55 2.36
C ILE A 55 12.67 -25.52 1.28
N PHE A 56 11.91 -25.73 0.21
CA PHE A 56 12.36 -26.56 -0.92
C PHE A 56 13.65 -26.03 -1.57
N ALA A 57 13.80 -24.71 -1.69
CA ALA A 57 15.02 -24.10 -2.24
C ALA A 57 16.26 -24.34 -1.35
N CYS A 58 16.11 -24.30 -0.02
CA CYS A 58 17.19 -24.60 0.92
C CYS A 58 17.55 -26.09 0.96
N TRP A 59 16.57 -26.98 0.87
CA TRP A 59 16.84 -28.42 0.75
C TRP A 59 17.49 -28.78 -0.57
N ASP A 60 17.07 -28.16 -1.68
CA ASP A 60 17.76 -28.28 -2.97
C ASP A 60 19.22 -27.84 -2.88
N GLN A 61 19.51 -26.74 -2.17
CA GLN A 61 20.88 -26.29 -1.93
C GLN A 61 21.71 -27.34 -1.20
N ALA A 62 21.16 -27.90 -0.13
CA ALA A 62 21.84 -28.91 0.67
C ALA A 62 22.10 -30.20 -0.13
N LEU A 63 21.11 -30.66 -0.91
CA LEU A 63 21.23 -31.84 -1.76
C LEU A 63 22.20 -31.64 -2.93
N SER A 64 22.27 -30.41 -3.45
CA SER A 64 23.21 -30.00 -4.52
C SER A 64 24.63 -29.75 -4.02
N ARG A 65 24.87 -29.83 -2.69
CA ARG A 65 26.17 -29.56 -2.04
C ARG A 65 26.71 -28.15 -2.32
N ASP A 66 25.84 -27.16 -2.51
CA ASP A 66 26.22 -25.77 -2.79
C ASP A 66 26.49 -25.02 -1.48
N ALA A 67 27.75 -25.07 -1.05
CA ALA A 67 28.17 -24.63 0.28
C ALA A 67 28.27 -23.11 0.49
N LEU A 68 27.97 -22.32 -0.53
CA LEU A 68 28.23 -20.89 -0.51
C LEU A 68 26.93 -20.12 -0.26
N VAL A 69 26.78 -19.64 0.97
CA VAL A 69 25.77 -18.67 1.39
C VAL A 69 26.45 -17.30 1.46
N PHE A 70 25.80 -16.24 0.98
CA PHE A 70 26.34 -14.86 0.93
C PHE A 70 27.63 -14.69 0.12
N LYS A 71 27.50 -14.54 -1.22
CA LYS A 71 28.65 -14.35 -2.13
C LYS A 71 28.90 -12.89 -2.48
N THR A 72 27.86 -12.06 -2.40
CA THR A 72 27.85 -10.73 -2.98
C THR A 72 27.39 -9.71 -1.95
N GLY A 73 27.80 -8.44 -2.13
CA GLY A 73 27.30 -7.34 -1.30
C GLY A 73 25.76 -7.24 -1.32
N MET A 74 25.12 -7.64 -2.42
CA MET A 74 23.66 -7.73 -2.50
C MET A 74 23.06 -8.74 -1.50
N ASP A 75 23.71 -9.89 -1.29
CA ASP A 75 23.22 -10.89 -0.34
C ASP A 75 23.24 -10.30 1.08
N TYR A 76 24.34 -9.64 1.46
CA TYR A 76 24.46 -8.99 2.77
C TYR A 76 23.46 -7.84 2.94
N ALA A 77 23.24 -7.03 1.91
CA ALA A 77 22.27 -5.95 1.94
C ALA A 77 20.83 -6.47 2.06
N ALA A 78 20.48 -7.54 1.34
CA ALA A 78 19.18 -8.20 1.41
C ALA A 78 18.88 -8.75 2.82
N ALA A 79 19.86 -9.42 3.44
CA ALA A 79 19.72 -9.89 4.83
C ALA A 79 19.71 -8.72 5.83
N GLY A 80 20.57 -7.72 5.62
CA GLY A 80 20.64 -6.50 6.43
C GLY A 80 19.31 -5.76 6.46
N PHE A 81 18.57 -5.74 5.34
CA PHE A 81 17.24 -5.14 5.26
C PHE A 81 16.22 -5.89 6.14
N ALA A 82 16.19 -7.23 6.06
CA ALA A 82 15.32 -8.04 6.91
C ALA A 82 15.68 -7.90 8.41
N LEU A 83 16.98 -7.84 8.73
CA LEU A 83 17.47 -7.62 10.09
C LEU A 83 17.14 -6.22 10.61
N ALA A 84 17.19 -5.19 9.77
CA ALA A 84 16.83 -3.83 10.14
C ALA A 84 15.35 -3.71 10.50
N TYR A 85 14.46 -4.35 9.73
CA TYR A 85 13.06 -4.47 10.11
C TYR A 85 12.87 -5.29 11.40
N GLY A 86 13.69 -6.32 11.62
CA GLY A 86 13.72 -7.03 12.91
C GLY A 86 14.10 -6.13 14.08
N ALA A 87 15.09 -5.27 13.89
CA ALA A 87 15.56 -4.31 14.89
C ALA A 87 14.53 -3.20 15.17
N SER A 88 13.67 -2.85 14.21
CA SER A 88 12.64 -1.83 14.39
C SER A 88 11.55 -2.21 15.38
N LEU A 89 11.41 -3.49 15.70
CA LEU A 89 10.49 -3.96 16.75
C LEU A 89 10.80 -3.33 18.12
N ALA A 90 12.07 -2.99 18.39
CA ALA A 90 12.48 -2.41 19.67
C ALA A 90 11.86 -1.03 19.96
N ALA A 91 11.52 -0.29 18.91
CA ALA A 91 10.91 1.04 18.98
C ALA A 91 9.53 1.08 18.30
N ALA A 92 8.91 -0.09 18.08
CA ALA A 92 7.65 -0.18 17.36
C ALA A 92 6.50 0.48 18.12
N VAL A 93 5.94 1.53 17.53
CA VAL A 93 4.74 2.21 18.06
C VAL A 93 3.45 1.46 17.74
N HIS A 94 3.51 0.52 16.80
CA HIS A 94 2.44 -0.41 16.44
C HIS A 94 3.00 -1.84 16.31
N PRO A 95 3.12 -2.61 17.42
CA PRO A 95 3.82 -3.89 17.43
C PRO A 95 3.27 -4.93 16.44
N GLY A 96 1.95 -5.02 16.31
CA GLY A 96 1.31 -5.95 15.36
C GLY A 96 1.69 -5.68 13.90
N GLU A 97 1.71 -4.41 13.49
CA GLU A 97 2.12 -4.03 12.14
C GLU A 97 3.62 -4.12 11.93
N ALA A 98 4.42 -3.89 12.97
CA ALA A 98 5.86 -4.12 12.93
C ALA A 98 6.19 -5.60 12.68
N VAL A 99 5.52 -6.54 13.36
CA VAL A 99 5.67 -7.98 13.10
C VAL A 99 5.26 -8.33 11.67
N ARG A 100 4.17 -7.77 11.16
CA ARG A 100 3.76 -7.97 9.76
C ARG A 100 4.84 -7.47 8.79
N SER A 101 5.39 -6.27 8.99
CA SER A 101 6.44 -5.73 8.11
C SER A 101 7.74 -6.54 8.17
N ILE A 102 8.10 -7.12 9.33
CA ILE A 102 9.21 -8.08 9.45
C ILE A 102 8.94 -9.30 8.57
N MET A 103 7.74 -9.88 8.65
CA MET A 103 7.36 -11.02 7.83
C MET A 103 7.44 -10.69 6.33
N VAL A 104 7.02 -9.49 5.92
CA VAL A 104 7.16 -9.02 4.54
C VAL A 104 8.64 -8.92 4.15
N ALA A 105 9.49 -8.26 4.95
CA ALA A 105 10.91 -8.11 4.64
C ALA A 105 11.63 -9.47 4.50
N VAL A 106 11.31 -10.43 5.38
CA VAL A 106 11.82 -11.81 5.31
C VAL A 106 11.30 -12.53 4.07
N MET A 107 10.00 -12.41 3.74
CA MET A 107 9.41 -12.98 2.53
C MET A 107 10.11 -12.46 1.26
N LEU A 108 10.39 -11.15 1.20
CA LEU A 108 11.12 -10.53 0.09
C LEU A 108 12.56 -11.10 -0.04
N ALA A 109 13.27 -11.26 1.08
CA ALA A 109 14.58 -11.89 1.09
C ALA A 109 14.54 -13.37 0.63
N MET A 110 13.51 -14.13 1.01
CA MET A 110 13.27 -15.50 0.54
C MET A 110 13.04 -15.57 -0.97
N VAL A 111 12.26 -14.65 -1.53
CA VAL A 111 12.02 -14.55 -2.98
C VAL A 111 13.30 -14.20 -3.72
N TYR A 112 14.05 -13.20 -3.25
CA TYR A 112 15.35 -12.83 -3.80
C TYR A 112 16.30 -14.01 -3.86
N TYR A 113 16.43 -14.73 -2.74
CA TYR A 113 17.31 -15.88 -2.62
C TYR A 113 16.90 -17.01 -3.57
N SER A 114 15.61 -17.39 -3.57
CA SER A 114 15.07 -18.47 -4.40
C SER A 114 15.21 -18.16 -5.89
N SER A 115 14.94 -16.91 -6.29
CA SER A 115 15.06 -16.43 -7.67
C SER A 115 16.50 -16.50 -8.16
N GLY A 116 17.46 -16.08 -7.32
CA GLY A 116 18.89 -16.14 -7.65
C GLY A 116 19.45 -17.55 -7.78
N ARG A 117 18.89 -18.54 -7.07
CA ARG A 117 19.24 -19.95 -7.26
C ARG A 117 18.77 -20.49 -8.62
N ILE A 118 17.56 -20.13 -9.04
CA ILE A 118 16.99 -20.59 -10.32
C ILE A 118 17.72 -19.96 -11.50
N ALA A 119 17.99 -18.65 -11.40
CA ALA A 119 18.55 -17.83 -12.47
C ALA A 119 20.05 -18.09 -12.74
N GLY A 120 20.67 -19.11 -12.15
CA GLY A 120 22.03 -19.53 -12.49
C GLY A 120 22.16 -20.11 -13.91
N ASP A 121 21.04 -20.42 -14.58
CA ASP A 121 20.98 -20.89 -15.97
C ASP A 121 20.13 -19.93 -16.82
N ILE A 122 20.63 -19.56 -18.00
CA ILE A 122 19.99 -18.56 -18.88
C ILE A 122 18.59 -19.01 -19.31
N LYS A 123 18.34 -20.30 -19.56
CA LYS A 123 17.01 -20.77 -19.94
C LYS A 123 16.03 -20.62 -18.78
N ARG A 124 16.47 -20.94 -17.56
CA ARG A 124 15.66 -20.74 -16.34
C ARG A 124 15.39 -19.27 -16.07
N THR A 125 16.38 -18.40 -16.28
CA THR A 125 16.20 -16.94 -16.26
C THR A 125 15.12 -16.50 -17.23
N ASP A 126 15.18 -16.95 -18.49
CA ASP A 126 14.17 -16.61 -19.50
C ASP A 126 12.78 -17.13 -19.12
N ILE A 127 12.68 -18.30 -18.46
CA ILE A 127 11.39 -18.81 -17.97
C ILE A 127 10.82 -17.87 -16.90
N LEU A 128 11.61 -17.46 -15.90
CA LEU A 128 11.15 -16.53 -14.87
C LEU A 128 10.69 -15.19 -15.47
N LEU A 129 11.46 -14.64 -16.42
CA LEU A 129 11.12 -13.39 -17.11
C LEU A 129 9.84 -13.52 -17.95
N ASN A 130 9.63 -14.67 -18.60
CA ASN A 130 8.39 -14.95 -19.31
C ASN A 130 7.19 -15.04 -18.36
N VAL A 131 7.35 -15.68 -17.20
CA VAL A 131 6.26 -15.82 -16.22
C VAL A 131 5.78 -14.45 -15.73
N VAL A 132 6.69 -13.57 -15.33
CA VAL A 132 6.30 -12.21 -14.89
C VAL A 132 5.70 -11.41 -16.05
N TYR A 133 6.24 -11.53 -17.26
CA TYR A 133 5.68 -10.87 -18.44
C TYR A 133 4.25 -11.32 -18.76
N PHE A 134 3.99 -12.63 -18.81
CA PHE A 134 2.66 -13.14 -19.10
C PHE A 134 1.67 -12.89 -17.95
N SER A 135 2.16 -12.78 -16.70
CA SER A 135 1.35 -12.25 -15.59
C SER A 135 0.86 -10.83 -15.89
N ALA A 136 1.74 -9.92 -16.34
CA ALA A 136 1.33 -8.58 -16.77
C ALA A 136 0.32 -8.57 -17.91
N VAL A 137 0.47 -9.45 -18.91
CA VAL A 137 -0.51 -9.56 -19.99
C VAL A 137 -1.88 -9.96 -19.43
N GLY A 138 -1.93 -10.93 -18.51
CA GLY A 138 -3.18 -11.33 -17.86
C GLY A 138 -3.81 -10.21 -17.01
N VAL A 139 -3.00 -9.49 -16.22
CA VAL A 139 -3.45 -8.30 -15.48
C VAL A 139 -3.99 -7.24 -16.43
N ALA A 140 -3.32 -6.95 -17.54
CA ALA A 140 -3.79 -5.96 -18.51
C ALA A 140 -5.11 -6.40 -19.20
N LEU A 141 -5.25 -7.68 -19.54
CA LEU A 141 -6.48 -8.24 -20.11
C LEU A 141 -7.68 -8.12 -19.16
N ILE A 142 -7.49 -8.36 -17.86
CA ILE A 142 -8.54 -8.13 -16.86
C ILE A 142 -8.96 -6.66 -16.84
N GLY A 143 -8.00 -5.73 -16.95
CA GLY A 143 -8.27 -4.29 -17.01
C GLY A 143 -9.12 -3.90 -18.22
N ILE A 144 -8.79 -4.40 -19.41
CA ILE A 144 -9.59 -4.19 -20.63
C ILE A 144 -10.98 -4.81 -20.48
N GLY A 145 -11.06 -6.06 -20.01
CA GLY A 145 -12.34 -6.75 -19.81
C GLY A 145 -13.25 -6.05 -18.80
N ALA A 146 -12.69 -5.49 -17.72
CA ALA A 146 -13.42 -4.69 -16.76
C ALA A 146 -13.90 -3.37 -17.35
N ALA A 147 -13.05 -2.67 -18.12
CA ALA A 147 -13.42 -1.43 -18.81
C ALA A 147 -14.54 -1.63 -19.85
N LEU A 148 -14.58 -2.80 -20.50
CA LEU A 148 -15.65 -3.18 -21.43
C LEU A 148 -16.91 -3.71 -20.75
N GLY A 149 -16.92 -3.87 -19.43
CA GLY A 149 -18.03 -4.47 -18.67
C GLY A 149 -18.17 -5.99 -18.84
N TRP A 150 -17.19 -6.68 -19.44
CA TRP A 150 -17.20 -8.13 -19.64
C TRP A 150 -16.78 -8.91 -18.39
N LEU A 151 -15.95 -8.31 -17.54
CA LEU A 151 -15.47 -8.91 -16.30
C LEU A 151 -15.83 -8.03 -15.12
N GLN A 152 -16.45 -8.62 -14.10
CA GLN A 152 -16.70 -7.93 -12.84
C GLN A 152 -15.54 -8.18 -11.89
N PHE A 153 -14.65 -7.18 -11.77
CA PHE A 153 -13.62 -7.13 -10.75
C PHE A 153 -13.74 -5.78 -10.02
N PRO A 154 -14.12 -5.76 -8.72
CA PRO A 154 -14.35 -4.51 -7.99
C PRO A 154 -13.14 -3.56 -8.09
N GLY A 155 -13.38 -2.31 -8.45
CA GLY A 155 -12.33 -1.29 -8.55
C GLY A 155 -11.35 -1.44 -9.73
N ALA A 156 -11.54 -2.40 -10.65
CA ALA A 156 -10.62 -2.61 -11.78
C ALA A 156 -10.74 -1.55 -12.89
N SER A 157 -11.89 -0.90 -13.04
CA SER A 157 -12.10 0.21 -13.97
C SER A 157 -13.18 1.12 -13.43
N ASP A 158 -12.93 2.43 -13.40
CA ASP A 158 -13.91 3.45 -13.01
C ASP A 158 -13.54 4.82 -13.61
N GLY A 159 -14.55 5.59 -14.03
CA GLY A 159 -14.36 6.95 -14.56
C GLY A 159 -13.45 7.07 -15.79
N GLY A 160 -13.30 6.00 -16.59
CA GLY A 160 -12.34 5.97 -17.70
C GLY A 160 -10.88 5.79 -17.26
N VAL A 161 -10.64 5.31 -16.04
CA VAL A 161 -9.33 4.94 -15.52
C VAL A 161 -9.29 3.43 -15.31
N ILE A 162 -8.36 2.75 -15.97
CA ILE A 162 -8.11 1.33 -15.74
C ILE A 162 -7.11 1.18 -14.59
N ARG A 163 -7.51 0.43 -13.55
CA ARG A 163 -6.69 0.08 -12.38
C ARG A 163 -6.40 -1.43 -12.29
N SER A 164 -7.18 -2.24 -13.02
CA SER A 164 -7.13 -3.69 -13.09
C SER A 164 -7.09 -4.37 -11.71
N THR A 165 -6.56 -5.59 -11.62
CA THR A 165 -6.47 -6.37 -10.39
C THR A 165 -5.68 -5.67 -9.29
N LEU A 166 -4.74 -4.78 -9.63
CA LEU A 166 -3.96 -4.02 -8.66
C LEU A 166 -4.76 -2.89 -8.00
N GLN A 167 -5.94 -2.53 -8.53
CA GLN A 167 -6.87 -1.54 -7.98
C GLN A 167 -6.27 -0.14 -7.76
N TYR A 168 -5.07 0.12 -8.26
CA TYR A 168 -4.38 1.41 -8.19
C TYR A 168 -3.67 1.72 -9.51
N SER A 169 -4.04 2.84 -10.14
CA SER A 169 -3.65 3.17 -11.52
C SER A 169 -2.15 3.44 -11.67
N ASN A 170 -1.52 4.12 -10.71
CA ASN A 170 -0.10 4.45 -10.80
C ASN A 170 0.78 3.21 -10.70
N THR A 171 0.50 2.34 -9.74
CA THR A 171 1.22 1.06 -9.62
C THR A 171 0.94 0.14 -10.80
N LEU A 172 -0.28 0.11 -11.34
CA LEU A 172 -0.55 -0.61 -12.58
C LEU A 172 0.32 -0.07 -13.73
N ALA A 173 0.39 1.24 -13.90
CA ALA A 173 1.19 1.84 -14.96
C ALA A 173 2.69 1.49 -14.83
N ALA A 174 3.24 1.61 -13.62
CA ALA A 174 4.64 1.27 -13.34
C ALA A 174 4.94 -0.22 -13.57
N TYR A 175 4.05 -1.10 -13.09
CA TYR A 175 4.14 -2.55 -13.25
C TYR A 175 4.13 -2.97 -14.73
N LEU A 176 3.16 -2.48 -15.52
CA LEU A 176 3.07 -2.80 -16.94
C LEU A 176 4.20 -2.14 -17.75
N ALA A 177 4.64 -0.93 -17.38
CA ALA A 177 5.78 -0.29 -18.01
C ALA A 177 7.06 -1.12 -17.84
N ALA A 178 7.35 -1.56 -16.62
CA ALA A 178 8.49 -2.41 -16.31
C ALA A 178 8.43 -3.73 -17.10
N LEU A 179 7.30 -4.42 -17.08
CA LEU A 179 7.16 -5.73 -17.72
C LEU A 179 7.04 -5.65 -19.25
N SER A 180 6.59 -4.54 -19.80
CA SER A 180 6.68 -4.26 -21.25
C SER A 180 8.14 -4.20 -21.71
N THR A 181 9.05 -3.65 -20.91
CA THR A 181 10.49 -3.71 -21.24
C THR A 181 11.02 -5.14 -21.26
N ILE A 182 10.52 -6.02 -20.38
CA ILE A 182 10.85 -7.44 -20.39
C ILE A 182 10.32 -8.13 -21.65
N GLY A 183 9.02 -8.02 -21.94
CA GLY A 183 8.43 -8.59 -23.15
C GLY A 183 9.12 -8.13 -24.43
N LEU A 184 9.44 -6.84 -24.50
CA LEU A 184 10.15 -6.26 -25.63
C LEU A 184 11.57 -6.84 -25.77
N SER A 185 12.33 -6.96 -24.68
CA SER A 185 13.66 -7.57 -24.72
C SER A 185 13.64 -9.04 -25.12
N LEU A 186 12.70 -9.83 -24.59
CA LEU A 186 12.57 -11.25 -24.87
C LEU A 186 12.13 -11.48 -26.31
N SER A 187 11.32 -10.59 -26.89
CA SER A 187 10.94 -10.65 -28.31
C SER A 187 12.13 -10.65 -29.28
N ALA A 188 13.29 -10.13 -28.84
CA ALA A 188 14.48 -10.05 -29.65
C ALA A 188 15.28 -11.36 -29.72
N LYS A 189 15.03 -12.32 -28.82
CA LYS A 189 15.82 -13.57 -28.69
C LYS A 189 15.34 -14.73 -29.59
N PRO A 190 14.03 -15.07 -29.67
CA PRO A 190 13.57 -16.17 -30.51
C PRO A 190 13.77 -15.87 -31.99
N GLU A 191 13.93 -16.93 -32.79
CA GLU A 191 13.89 -16.80 -34.26
C GLU A 191 12.53 -17.13 -34.87
N LYS A 192 11.69 -17.93 -34.19
CA LYS A 192 10.35 -18.29 -34.67
C LYS A 192 9.41 -17.09 -34.64
N VAL A 193 8.70 -16.85 -35.76
CA VAL A 193 7.73 -15.77 -35.92
C VAL A 193 6.63 -15.78 -34.87
N LEU A 194 6.12 -16.97 -34.50
CA LEU A 194 5.04 -17.12 -33.52
C LEU A 194 5.37 -16.42 -32.20
N TYR A 195 6.57 -16.62 -31.66
CA TYR A 195 6.97 -15.99 -30.40
C TYR A 195 7.11 -14.48 -30.54
N LYS A 196 7.69 -13.99 -31.65
CA LYS A 196 7.78 -12.54 -31.92
C LYS A 196 6.38 -11.90 -31.96
N CYS A 197 5.42 -12.54 -32.62
CA CYS A 197 4.03 -12.10 -32.67
C CYS A 197 3.35 -12.13 -31.30
N LEU A 198 3.59 -13.15 -30.48
CA LEU A 198 3.05 -13.22 -29.12
C LEU A 198 3.55 -12.08 -28.23
N TYR A 199 4.85 -11.75 -28.27
CA TYR A 199 5.38 -10.62 -27.52
C TYR A 199 4.86 -9.27 -28.05
N ALA A 200 4.72 -9.11 -29.37
CA ALA A 200 4.16 -7.90 -29.95
C ALA A 200 2.69 -7.72 -29.54
N ALA A 201 1.89 -8.78 -29.62
CA ALA A 201 0.51 -8.82 -29.16
C ALA A 201 0.37 -8.47 -27.68
N GLY A 202 1.18 -9.10 -26.82
CA GLY A 202 1.17 -8.83 -25.38
C GLY A 202 1.57 -7.38 -25.09
N ASN A 203 2.65 -6.87 -25.69
CA ASN A 203 3.06 -5.48 -25.47
C ASN A 203 2.07 -4.44 -26.03
N PHE A 204 1.34 -4.75 -27.09
CA PHE A 204 0.22 -3.93 -27.56
C PHE A 204 -0.88 -3.83 -26.49
N ILE A 205 -1.23 -4.94 -25.84
CA ILE A 205 -2.18 -4.95 -24.72
C ILE A 205 -1.63 -4.11 -23.56
N LEU A 206 -0.34 -4.29 -23.21
CA LEU A 206 0.29 -3.54 -22.12
C LEU A 206 0.28 -2.03 -22.36
N ILE A 207 0.74 -1.54 -23.53
CA ILE A 207 0.76 -0.10 -23.82
C ILE A 207 -0.65 0.50 -23.86
N THR A 208 -1.63 -0.25 -24.39
CA THR A 208 -3.04 0.19 -24.39
C THR A 208 -3.51 0.45 -22.96
N VAL A 209 -3.24 -0.47 -22.03
CA VAL A 209 -3.64 -0.32 -20.63
C VAL A 209 -2.81 0.73 -19.89
N ILE A 210 -1.49 0.83 -20.12
CA ILE A 210 -0.63 1.89 -19.56
C ILE A 210 -1.22 3.27 -19.86
N LEU A 211 -1.65 3.49 -21.11
CA LEU A 211 -2.28 4.75 -21.51
C LEU A 211 -3.66 4.94 -20.84
N CYS A 212 -4.46 3.88 -20.72
CA CYS A 212 -5.75 3.92 -20.01
C CYS A 212 -5.65 4.11 -18.48
N THR A 213 -4.47 3.95 -17.87
CA THR A 213 -4.29 4.23 -16.43
C THR A 213 -4.37 5.71 -16.08
N GLN A 214 -4.19 6.59 -17.07
CA GLN A 214 -4.03 8.04 -16.90
C GLN A 214 -2.93 8.45 -15.89
N SER A 215 -1.99 7.55 -15.57
CA SER A 215 -0.88 7.84 -14.67
C SER A 215 0.17 8.70 -15.36
N ARG A 216 0.24 9.98 -15.00
CA ARG A 216 1.26 10.92 -15.55
C ARG A 216 2.68 10.46 -15.28
N GLY A 217 2.94 9.92 -14.08
CA GLY A 217 4.22 9.30 -13.71
C GLY A 217 4.55 8.12 -14.62
N GLY A 218 3.58 7.22 -14.83
CA GLY A 218 3.72 6.09 -15.77
C GLY A 218 3.97 6.52 -17.22
N TRP A 219 3.30 7.58 -17.69
CA TRP A 219 3.50 8.11 -19.05
C TRP A 219 4.87 8.79 -19.22
N LEU A 220 5.44 9.39 -18.17
CA LEU A 220 6.81 9.90 -18.28
C LEU A 220 7.83 8.76 -18.22
N LEU A 221 7.61 7.81 -17.33
CA LEU A 221 8.57 6.76 -17.02
C LEU A 221 8.64 5.67 -18.10
N TYR A 222 7.53 5.36 -18.76
CA TYR A 222 7.51 4.33 -19.81
C TYR A 222 8.49 4.59 -20.97
N PRO A 223 8.46 5.76 -21.65
CA PRO A 223 9.45 6.05 -22.70
C PRO A 223 10.88 6.13 -22.16
N ALA A 224 11.09 6.60 -20.93
CA ALA A 224 12.40 6.60 -20.28
C ALA A 224 12.92 5.16 -20.06
N GLY A 225 12.06 4.25 -19.62
CA GLY A 225 12.36 2.82 -19.47
C GLY A 225 12.71 2.14 -20.80
N ILE A 226 11.96 2.43 -21.87
CA ILE A 226 12.25 1.94 -23.23
C ILE A 226 13.59 2.49 -23.74
N ALA A 227 13.86 3.78 -23.55
CA ALA A 227 15.13 4.40 -23.94
C ALA A 227 16.32 3.77 -23.20
N MET A 228 16.18 3.56 -21.89
CA MET A 228 17.18 2.86 -21.08
C MET A 228 17.40 1.42 -21.57
N LEU A 229 16.33 0.68 -21.85
CA LEU A 229 16.43 -0.66 -22.41
C LEU A 229 17.27 -0.66 -23.70
N VAL A 230 16.89 0.19 -24.67
CA VAL A 230 17.57 0.29 -25.97
C VAL A 230 19.04 0.66 -25.82
N TRP A 231 19.37 1.57 -24.90
CA TRP A 231 20.73 2.03 -24.66
C TRP A 231 21.67 0.88 -24.24
N GLY A 232 21.26 0.05 -23.28
CA GLY A 232 22.07 -1.08 -22.82
C GLY A 232 21.94 -2.36 -23.65
N MET A 233 21.07 -2.42 -24.66
CA MET A 233 21.01 -3.57 -25.58
C MET A 233 22.32 -3.73 -26.38
N PRO A 234 22.77 -4.98 -26.65
CA PRO A 234 23.90 -5.20 -27.56
C PRO A 234 23.60 -4.63 -28.95
N PRO A 235 24.62 -4.11 -29.67
CA PRO A 235 24.43 -3.54 -31.00
C PRO A 235 23.66 -4.42 -31.99
N ALA A 236 23.81 -5.75 -31.88
CA ALA A 236 23.10 -6.73 -32.71
C ALA A 236 21.57 -6.74 -32.51
N TYR A 237 21.07 -6.33 -31.33
CA TYR A 237 19.65 -6.36 -30.98
C TYR A 237 19.00 -4.97 -30.96
N ARG A 238 19.77 -3.88 -30.91
CA ARG A 238 19.25 -2.50 -30.73
C ARG A 238 18.16 -2.13 -31.74
N TRP A 239 18.44 -2.24 -33.03
CA TRP A 239 17.46 -1.90 -34.06
C TRP A 239 16.26 -2.85 -34.07
N ARG A 240 16.49 -4.14 -33.82
CA ARG A 240 15.41 -5.14 -33.70
C ARG A 240 14.42 -4.75 -32.61
N VAL A 241 14.93 -4.37 -31.44
CA VAL A 241 14.12 -3.89 -30.29
C VAL A 241 13.38 -2.59 -30.64
N ILE A 242 14.04 -1.62 -31.28
CA ILE A 242 13.38 -0.36 -31.70
C ILE A 242 12.22 -0.66 -32.64
N TYR A 243 12.41 -1.48 -33.67
CA TYR A 243 11.33 -1.83 -34.61
C TYR A 243 10.19 -2.58 -33.93
N HIS A 244 10.49 -3.58 -33.09
CA HIS A 244 9.47 -4.29 -32.33
C HIS A 244 8.64 -3.35 -31.44
N PHE A 245 9.28 -2.37 -30.78
CA PHE A 245 8.59 -1.35 -30.00
C PHE A 245 7.60 -0.54 -30.86
N LEU A 246 8.05 -0.02 -32.00
CA LEU A 246 7.22 0.80 -32.88
C LEU A 246 6.00 0.03 -33.41
N ILE A 247 6.20 -1.27 -33.72
CA ILE A 247 5.17 -2.14 -34.28
C ILE A 247 3.95 -2.25 -33.36
N PHE A 248 4.13 -2.34 -32.04
CA PHE A 248 3.00 -2.36 -31.11
C PHE A 248 2.63 -0.97 -30.60
N ALA A 249 3.58 -0.03 -30.51
CA ALA A 249 3.33 1.30 -29.95
C ALA A 249 2.44 2.14 -30.87
N GLY A 250 2.66 2.08 -32.19
CA GLY A 250 1.84 2.85 -33.14
C GLY A 250 0.36 2.45 -33.13
N PRO A 251 0.01 1.16 -33.33
CA PRO A 251 -1.36 0.69 -33.17
C PRO A 251 -1.93 0.99 -31.78
N GLY A 252 -1.15 0.83 -30.71
CA GLY A 252 -1.60 1.16 -29.34
C GLY A 252 -2.01 2.63 -29.18
N LEU A 253 -1.20 3.57 -29.69
CA LEU A 253 -1.53 5.01 -29.69
C LEU A 253 -2.73 5.35 -30.55
N PHE A 254 -2.93 4.64 -31.66
CA PHE A 254 -4.13 4.83 -32.47
C PHE A 254 -5.39 4.34 -31.74
N VAL A 255 -5.31 3.17 -31.10
CA VAL A 255 -6.44 2.54 -30.41
C VAL A 255 -6.91 3.38 -29.22
N ILE A 256 -6.01 3.94 -28.39
CA ILE A 256 -6.41 4.73 -27.22
C ILE A 256 -7.31 5.92 -27.58
N ARG A 257 -7.07 6.57 -28.73
CA ARG A 257 -7.87 7.71 -29.23
C ARG A 257 -9.34 7.35 -29.42
N LYS A 258 -9.65 6.08 -29.68
CA LYS A 258 -11.01 5.59 -29.90
C LYS A 258 -11.55 4.81 -28.73
N PHE A 259 -10.72 3.97 -28.10
CA PHE A 259 -11.12 3.08 -27.03
C PHE A 259 -11.72 3.83 -25.85
N LEU A 260 -11.01 4.83 -25.30
CA LEU A 260 -11.45 5.46 -24.05
C LEU A 260 -12.76 6.26 -24.20
N PRO A 261 -12.94 7.09 -25.25
CA PRO A 261 -14.22 7.76 -25.48
C PRO A 261 -15.39 6.79 -25.69
N LEU A 262 -15.16 5.63 -26.33
CA LEU A 262 -16.20 4.63 -26.56
C LEU A 262 -16.60 3.91 -25.27
N VAL A 263 -15.62 3.58 -24.42
CA VAL A 263 -15.87 3.03 -23.07
C VAL A 263 -16.71 4.01 -22.24
N LEU A 264 -16.33 5.29 -22.23
CA LEU A 264 -17.07 6.34 -21.51
C LEU A 264 -18.48 6.57 -22.08
N ALA A 265 -18.68 6.33 -23.39
CA ALA A 265 -19.97 6.40 -24.05
C ALA A 265 -20.83 5.13 -23.86
N GLY A 266 -20.34 4.11 -23.16
CA GLY A 266 -21.03 2.83 -22.98
C GLY A 266 -21.05 1.92 -24.22
N ASP A 267 -20.28 2.25 -25.25
CA ASP A 267 -20.21 1.49 -26.51
C ASP A 267 -19.08 0.46 -26.47
N ALA A 268 -19.26 -0.55 -25.60
CA ALA A 268 -18.28 -1.61 -25.39
C ALA A 268 -17.98 -2.40 -26.67
N ALA A 269 -18.98 -2.62 -27.54
CA ALA A 269 -18.80 -3.38 -28.77
C ALA A 269 -17.82 -2.69 -29.74
N ARG A 270 -17.98 -1.38 -29.98
CA ARG A 270 -17.05 -0.63 -30.84
C ARG A 270 -15.69 -0.45 -30.15
N ALA A 271 -15.65 -0.23 -28.83
CA ALA A 271 -14.40 -0.17 -28.09
C ALA A 271 -13.58 -1.47 -28.25
N ALA A 272 -14.23 -2.62 -28.09
CA ALA A 272 -13.64 -3.93 -28.28
C ALA A 272 -13.16 -4.17 -29.72
N TRP A 273 -13.92 -3.68 -30.72
CA TRP A 273 -13.52 -3.74 -32.13
C TRP A 273 -12.20 -3.02 -32.37
N PHE A 274 -12.02 -1.80 -31.84
CA PHE A 274 -10.76 -1.06 -32.02
C PHE A 274 -9.57 -1.77 -31.37
N VAL A 275 -9.74 -2.33 -30.17
CA VAL A 275 -8.69 -3.13 -29.51
C VAL A 275 -8.34 -4.36 -30.34
N SER A 276 -9.36 -5.09 -30.83
CA SER A 276 -9.17 -6.29 -31.63
C SER A 276 -8.49 -5.99 -32.98
N ALA A 277 -8.92 -4.94 -33.67
CA ALA A 277 -8.32 -4.49 -34.92
C ALA A 277 -6.86 -4.05 -34.72
N GLY A 278 -6.56 -3.32 -33.63
CA GLY A 278 -5.19 -2.93 -33.29
C GLY A 278 -4.29 -4.12 -32.95
N LEU A 279 -4.84 -5.13 -32.28
CA LEU A 279 -4.14 -6.38 -31.99
C LEU A 279 -3.80 -7.15 -33.27
N ILE A 280 -4.79 -7.34 -34.16
CA ILE A 280 -4.60 -7.99 -35.46
C ILE A 280 -3.55 -7.22 -36.28
N LEU A 281 -3.66 -5.90 -36.36
CA LEU A 281 -2.71 -5.05 -37.07
C LEU A 281 -1.29 -5.23 -36.51
N THR A 282 -1.13 -5.25 -35.19
CA THR A 282 0.17 -5.46 -34.53
C THR A 282 0.77 -6.82 -34.92
N VAL A 283 -0.02 -7.90 -34.91
CA VAL A 283 0.43 -9.24 -35.28
C VAL A 283 0.83 -9.30 -36.76
N VAL A 284 0.03 -8.70 -37.65
CA VAL A 284 0.33 -8.63 -39.09
C VAL A 284 1.61 -7.84 -39.34
N LEU A 285 1.77 -6.67 -38.71
CA LEU A 285 2.98 -5.85 -38.82
C LEU A 285 4.22 -6.60 -38.30
N GLN A 286 4.10 -7.33 -37.18
CA GLN A 286 5.21 -8.10 -36.63
C GLN A 286 5.60 -9.29 -37.52
N ALA A 287 4.63 -10.01 -38.07
CA ALA A 287 4.88 -11.09 -39.03
C ALA A 287 5.49 -10.54 -40.32
N GLY A 288 4.94 -9.44 -40.84
CA GLY A 288 5.46 -8.72 -42.01
C GLY A 288 6.90 -8.26 -41.81
N TYR A 289 7.21 -7.64 -40.67
CA TYR A 289 8.58 -7.26 -40.30
C TYR A 289 9.51 -8.48 -40.25
N HIS A 290 9.07 -9.61 -39.69
CA HIS A 290 9.88 -10.82 -39.62
C HIS A 290 10.28 -11.34 -41.01
N PHE A 291 9.32 -11.51 -41.92
CA PHE A 291 9.59 -11.99 -43.27
C PHE A 291 10.36 -10.96 -44.11
N LEU A 292 10.08 -9.66 -43.93
CA LEU A 292 10.81 -8.59 -44.58
C LEU A 292 12.28 -8.57 -44.12
N ALA A 293 12.54 -8.68 -42.82
CA ALA A 293 13.90 -8.72 -42.28
C ALA A 293 14.68 -9.96 -42.75
N ASP A 294 14.03 -11.13 -42.82
CA ASP A 294 14.64 -12.35 -43.38
C ASP A 294 14.98 -12.18 -44.86
N HIS A 295 14.07 -11.58 -45.63
CA HIS A 295 14.27 -11.30 -47.05
C HIS A 295 15.40 -10.29 -47.30
N LEU A 296 15.46 -9.20 -46.53
CA LEU A 296 16.48 -8.15 -46.65
C LEU A 296 17.90 -8.63 -46.30
N ASN A 297 18.00 -9.61 -45.40
CA ASN A 297 19.27 -10.22 -45.02
C ASN A 297 19.85 -11.16 -46.09
N ARG A 298 19.10 -11.52 -47.14
CA ARG A 298 19.63 -12.29 -48.27
C ARG A 298 20.61 -11.44 -49.09
N ARG A 299 21.74 -12.04 -49.50
CA ARG A 299 22.87 -11.36 -50.19
C ARG A 299 22.53 -10.70 -51.55
N ARG A 300 21.30 -10.85 -52.07
CA ARG A 300 20.87 -10.37 -53.41
C ARG A 300 20.16 -9.01 -53.44
N MET A 301 19.92 -8.36 -52.29
CA MET A 301 19.16 -7.10 -52.22
C MET A 301 20.05 -5.87 -52.45
N GLU A 302 19.66 -5.01 -53.41
CA GLU A 302 20.35 -3.74 -53.70
C GLU A 302 20.27 -2.76 -52.52
N GLN A 303 21.36 -2.02 -52.30
CA GLN A 303 21.53 -1.13 -51.15
C GLN A 303 20.51 0.03 -51.09
N ARG A 304 19.88 0.39 -52.21
CA ARG A 304 18.82 1.41 -52.29
C ARG A 304 17.57 1.04 -51.47
N TRP A 305 17.14 -0.23 -51.54
CA TRP A 305 15.96 -0.73 -50.83
C TRP A 305 16.19 -0.80 -49.33
N ARG A 306 17.41 -1.18 -48.92
CA ARG A 306 17.82 -1.14 -47.51
C ARG A 306 17.79 0.28 -46.94
N ARG A 307 18.25 1.27 -47.71
CA ARG A 307 18.21 2.69 -47.31
C ARG A 307 16.77 3.21 -47.24
N LEU A 308 15.93 2.91 -48.21
CA LEU A 308 14.51 3.32 -48.21
C LEU A 308 13.76 2.79 -46.98
N ILE A 309 13.95 1.52 -46.62
CA ILE A 309 13.30 0.90 -45.45
C ILE A 309 13.84 1.46 -44.13
N ALA A 310 15.13 1.78 -44.08
CA ALA A 310 15.71 2.48 -42.93
C ALA A 310 15.11 3.90 -42.79
N CYS A 311 15.01 4.66 -43.88
CA CYS A 311 14.42 6.00 -43.87
C CYS A 311 12.93 5.99 -43.51
N SER A 312 12.15 5.04 -44.02
CA SER A 312 10.73 4.91 -43.66
C SER A 312 10.56 4.50 -42.19
N GLY A 313 11.44 3.64 -41.68
CA GLY A 313 11.53 3.32 -40.26
C GLY A 313 11.78 4.54 -39.39
N VAL A 314 12.75 5.40 -39.75
CA VAL A 314 13.01 6.66 -39.04
C VAL A 314 11.82 7.61 -39.12
N GLY A 315 11.19 7.76 -40.28
CA GLY A 315 9.96 8.55 -40.43
C GLY A 315 8.83 8.07 -39.52
N TYR A 316 8.65 6.75 -39.40
CA TYR A 316 7.65 6.17 -38.51
C TYR A 316 8.00 6.38 -37.01
N ILE A 317 9.27 6.29 -36.63
CA ILE A 317 9.74 6.63 -35.26
C ILE A 317 9.34 8.07 -34.92
N LEU A 318 9.65 9.01 -35.80
CA LEU A 318 9.34 10.43 -35.59
C LEU A 318 7.83 10.65 -35.47
N LEU A 319 7.03 9.98 -36.30
CA LEU A 319 5.57 10.05 -36.22
C LEU A 319 5.03 9.50 -34.89
N VAL A 320 5.41 8.28 -34.50
CA VAL A 320 4.97 7.65 -33.24
C VAL A 320 5.37 8.51 -32.04
N THR A 321 6.60 9.04 -32.06
CA THR A 321 7.11 9.93 -31.01
C THR A 321 6.33 11.24 -30.97
N ALA A 322 6.06 11.87 -32.11
CA ALA A 322 5.30 13.12 -32.18
C ALA A 322 3.85 12.92 -31.69
N VAL A 323 3.19 11.82 -32.06
CA VAL A 323 1.84 11.48 -31.58
C VAL A 323 1.85 11.23 -30.07
N TYR A 324 2.83 10.49 -29.56
CA TYR A 324 3.00 10.26 -28.13
C TYR A 324 3.17 11.57 -27.36
N VAL A 325 4.10 12.42 -27.80
CA VAL A 325 4.37 13.73 -27.20
C VAL A 325 3.13 14.61 -27.26
N PHE A 326 2.36 14.58 -28.34
CA PHE A 326 1.09 15.31 -28.44
C PHE A 326 0.04 14.82 -27.41
N TYR A 327 -0.07 13.52 -27.17
CA TYR A 327 -0.99 13.00 -26.14
C TYR A 327 -0.50 13.30 -24.72
N ALA A 328 0.78 13.08 -24.46
CA ALA A 328 1.39 13.39 -23.18
C ALA A 328 1.30 14.90 -22.89
N SER A 329 1.61 15.76 -23.86
CA SER A 329 1.52 17.21 -23.69
C SER A 329 0.09 17.65 -23.41
N ASN A 330 -0.92 17.17 -24.13
CA ASN A 330 -2.31 17.52 -23.83
C ASN A 330 -2.75 17.09 -22.42
N ALA A 331 -2.31 15.91 -21.96
CA ALA A 331 -2.59 15.46 -20.60
C ALA A 331 -1.82 16.25 -19.52
N LEU A 332 -0.61 16.73 -19.83
CA LEU A 332 0.19 17.59 -18.94
C LEU A 332 -0.24 19.09 -18.97
N SER A 333 -0.75 19.58 -20.11
CA SER A 333 -1.06 21.00 -20.38
C SER A 333 -2.29 21.52 -19.63
N LEU A 334 -3.16 20.63 -19.13
CA LEU A 334 -4.23 20.97 -18.20
C LEU A 334 -3.72 21.52 -16.84
N SER A 335 -2.41 21.44 -16.58
CA SER A 335 -1.72 22.03 -15.42
C SER A 335 -0.79 23.20 -15.76
N ALA A 336 -0.54 23.51 -17.03
CA ALA A 336 0.34 24.62 -17.45
C ALA A 336 -0.37 25.99 -17.51
N GLY A 337 -1.59 26.09 -16.96
CA GLY A 337 -2.27 27.37 -16.67
C GLY A 337 -1.88 27.97 -15.31
N GLY A 338 -0.76 27.53 -14.73
CA GLY A 338 -0.28 27.92 -13.40
C GLY A 338 0.72 29.08 -13.42
N VAL A 339 0.39 30.22 -14.05
CA VAL A 339 1.03 31.53 -13.79
C VAL A 339 -0.01 32.67 -13.96
N LEU A 340 -1.21 32.50 -13.44
CA LEU A 340 -2.21 33.58 -13.33
C LEU A 340 -2.71 33.69 -11.89
N PRO A 341 -2.39 34.78 -11.14
CA PRO A 341 -2.62 34.89 -9.70
C PRO A 341 -4.08 34.91 -9.22
N GLY A 342 -5.08 34.82 -10.11
CA GLY A 342 -6.49 35.07 -9.76
C GLY A 342 -7.41 33.83 -9.65
N ARG A 343 -6.95 32.62 -10.03
CA ARG A 343 -7.82 31.42 -10.12
C ARG A 343 -7.43 30.27 -9.18
N ILE A 344 -6.73 30.58 -8.10
CA ILE A 344 -6.32 29.59 -7.09
C ILE A 344 -7.48 29.32 -6.11
N VAL A 345 -8.31 30.33 -5.82
CA VAL A 345 -9.39 30.22 -4.83
C VAL A 345 -10.55 29.35 -5.34
N SER A 346 -10.95 29.47 -6.61
CA SER A 346 -12.06 28.67 -7.17
C SER A 346 -11.66 27.25 -7.64
N ARG A 347 -10.37 26.90 -7.61
CA ARG A 347 -9.86 25.55 -7.91
C ARG A 347 -9.51 24.73 -6.68
N ALA A 348 -9.26 25.38 -5.53
CA ALA A 348 -9.11 24.68 -4.26
C ALA A 348 -10.43 24.01 -3.83
N GLU A 349 -11.56 24.63 -4.13
CA GLU A 349 -12.90 24.08 -3.84
C GLU A 349 -13.31 22.95 -4.80
N SER A 350 -12.82 22.91 -6.04
CA SER A 350 -13.09 21.82 -7.00
C SER A 350 -12.12 20.64 -6.88
N ILE A 351 -11.09 20.74 -6.04
CA ILE A 351 -10.14 19.66 -5.70
C ILE A 351 -10.54 19.00 -4.37
N ALA A 352 -11.56 19.54 -3.68
CA ALA A 352 -12.14 18.96 -2.48
C ALA A 352 -13.06 17.75 -2.74
N ASP A 353 -13.34 17.43 -4.01
CA ASP A 353 -14.15 16.27 -4.37
C ASP A 353 -13.28 15.04 -4.70
N LEU A 354 -13.37 14.05 -3.80
CA LEU A 354 -13.24 12.60 -4.01
C LEU A 354 -11.84 11.98 -3.96
N GLU A 355 -11.37 11.69 -2.74
CA GLU A 355 -10.77 10.44 -2.21
C GLU A 355 -9.77 9.58 -3.04
N THR A 356 -9.38 9.94 -4.26
CA THR A 356 -8.62 9.03 -5.17
C THR A 356 -7.49 9.68 -5.96
N SER A 357 -7.16 10.95 -5.73
CA SER A 357 -5.94 11.53 -6.31
C SER A 357 -5.23 12.49 -5.36
N THR A 358 -4.37 11.91 -4.50
CA THR A 358 -3.33 12.64 -3.75
C THR A 358 -2.55 13.51 -4.72
N SER A 359 -2.60 14.84 -4.57
CA SER A 359 -1.90 15.74 -5.47
C SER A 359 -0.38 15.56 -5.32
N TYR A 360 0.40 15.98 -6.32
CA TYR A 360 1.86 15.96 -6.20
C TYR A 360 2.36 16.76 -4.99
N ILE A 361 1.68 17.87 -4.67
CA ILE A 361 1.99 18.72 -3.51
C ILE A 361 1.76 17.95 -2.21
N ASP A 362 0.70 17.15 -2.13
CA ASP A 362 0.43 16.30 -0.97
C ASP A 362 1.52 15.26 -0.77
N ARG A 363 2.01 14.62 -1.85
CA ARG A 363 3.12 13.63 -1.76
C ARG A 363 4.42 14.25 -1.26
N VAL A 364 4.75 15.47 -1.71
CA VAL A 364 5.91 16.23 -1.22
C VAL A 364 5.73 16.59 0.26
N THR A 365 4.52 17.01 0.65
CA THR A 365 4.18 17.34 2.04
C THR A 365 4.28 16.10 2.94
N MET A 366 3.71 14.97 2.52
CA MET A 366 3.81 13.67 3.20
C MET A 366 5.26 13.22 3.36
N THR A 367 6.08 13.37 2.32
CA THR A 367 7.51 13.06 2.40
C THR A 367 8.21 13.95 3.43
N ALA A 368 7.92 15.24 3.45
CA ALA A 368 8.50 16.16 4.44
C ALA A 368 8.06 15.83 5.87
N ASP A 369 6.79 15.47 6.07
CA ASP A 369 6.27 15.06 7.38
C ASP A 369 6.86 13.71 7.82
N ALA A 370 7.07 12.77 6.90
CA ALA A 370 7.74 11.50 7.16
C ALA A 370 9.19 11.70 7.63
N LEU A 371 9.91 12.66 7.04
CA LEU A 371 11.27 12.98 7.47
C LEU A 371 11.33 13.58 8.89
N LYS A 372 10.26 14.24 9.36
CA LYS A 372 10.18 14.66 10.77
C LYS A 372 10.08 13.45 11.71
N ILE A 373 9.23 12.47 11.37
CA ILE A 373 9.12 11.21 12.13
C ILE A 373 10.45 10.47 12.12
N ALA A 374 11.12 10.40 10.97
CA ALA A 374 12.45 9.79 10.87
C ALA A 374 13.51 10.53 11.71
N GLY A 375 13.35 11.85 11.92
CA GLY A 375 14.18 12.62 12.85
C GLY A 375 14.01 12.21 14.32
N ASP A 376 12.78 11.89 14.72
CA ASP A 376 12.46 11.46 16.09
C ASP A 376 12.77 9.97 16.33
N TYR A 377 12.80 9.15 15.27
CA TYR A 377 13.14 7.72 15.30
C TYR A 377 14.30 7.36 14.35
N PRO A 378 15.51 7.92 14.52
CA PRO A 378 16.51 7.95 13.46
C PRO A 378 17.21 6.61 13.18
N LEU A 379 17.44 5.77 14.20
CA LEU A 379 18.29 4.57 14.04
C LEU A 379 17.50 3.35 13.57
N THR A 380 16.52 2.93 14.37
CA THR A 380 15.73 1.71 14.14
C THR A 380 14.35 2.00 13.54
N GLY A 381 13.93 3.27 13.45
CA GLY A 381 12.58 3.66 13.02
C GLY A 381 11.53 3.44 14.11
N ALA A 382 10.29 3.78 13.78
CA ALA A 382 9.11 3.64 14.63
C ALA A 382 8.41 2.28 14.46
N GLY A 383 9.02 1.33 13.76
CA GLY A 383 8.42 0.03 13.41
C GLY A 383 7.52 0.10 12.18
N GLY A 384 7.25 -1.06 11.58
CA GLY A 384 6.27 -1.19 10.49
C GLY A 384 4.90 -0.65 10.87
N GLY A 385 4.25 0.11 9.99
CA GLY A 385 3.02 0.84 10.31
C GLY A 385 3.22 2.13 11.14
N GLY A 386 4.46 2.48 11.48
CA GLY A 386 4.81 3.68 12.24
C GLY A 386 4.35 4.97 11.56
N TRP A 387 4.36 5.03 10.22
CA TRP A 387 3.76 6.15 9.48
C TRP A 387 2.29 6.32 9.84
N ASN A 388 1.46 5.30 9.58
CA ASN A 388 0.01 5.35 9.78
C ASN A 388 -0.35 5.67 11.24
N ALA A 389 0.42 5.15 12.20
CA ALA A 389 0.23 5.43 13.61
C ALA A 389 0.57 6.87 14.01
N LEU A 390 1.62 7.48 13.45
CA LEU A 390 2.16 8.75 13.95
C LEU A 390 1.82 9.96 13.10
N TYR A 391 1.62 9.81 11.78
CA TYR A 391 1.67 10.93 10.84
C TYR A 391 0.72 12.06 11.19
N HIS A 392 -0.46 11.76 11.74
CA HIS A 392 -1.46 12.71 12.23
C HIS A 392 -0.90 13.79 13.18
N GLN A 393 0.12 13.46 13.97
CA GLN A 393 0.77 14.40 14.89
C GLN A 393 1.73 15.36 14.16
N TYR A 394 2.33 14.88 13.06
CA TYR A 394 3.38 15.56 12.30
C TYR A 394 2.87 16.35 11.09
N GLN A 395 1.61 16.11 10.68
CA GLN A 395 1.08 16.64 9.43
C GLN A 395 1.17 18.16 9.39
N SER A 396 1.71 18.69 8.29
CA SER A 396 1.77 20.14 8.03
C SER A 396 0.43 20.72 7.53
N SER A 397 -0.48 19.86 7.09
CA SER A 397 -1.85 20.14 6.66
C SER A 397 -2.74 18.93 6.94
N LEU A 398 -4.06 19.11 6.97
CA LEU A 398 -4.98 17.99 7.13
C LEU A 398 -5.03 17.15 5.83
N TYR A 399 -4.56 15.92 5.91
CA TYR A 399 -4.70 14.91 4.86
C TYR A 399 -4.82 13.51 5.49
N TYR A 400 -5.33 12.57 4.70
CA TYR A 400 -5.44 11.17 5.10
C TYR A 400 -4.69 10.28 4.12
N SER A 401 -3.77 9.46 4.64
CA SER A 401 -3.04 8.48 3.84
C SER A 401 -2.49 7.38 4.72
N THR A 402 -2.67 6.13 4.28
CA THR A 402 -2.09 4.96 4.97
C THR A 402 -0.59 4.81 4.68
N GLU A 403 -0.08 5.44 3.62
CA GLU A 403 1.30 5.31 3.13
C GLU A 403 1.92 6.70 2.81
N VAL A 404 3.24 6.82 2.90
CA VAL A 404 3.96 8.09 2.63
C VAL A 404 3.87 8.53 1.15
N HIS A 405 3.59 7.59 0.23
CA HIS A 405 3.75 7.78 -1.22
C HIS A 405 5.21 8.11 -1.62
N ASN A 406 6.15 7.58 -0.85
CA ASN A 406 7.58 7.55 -1.13
C ASN A 406 8.18 6.39 -0.34
N HIS A 407 8.55 5.31 -1.02
CA HIS A 407 8.99 4.09 -0.34
C HIS A 407 10.29 4.26 0.46
N PHE A 408 11.18 5.16 0.02
CA PHE A 408 12.44 5.43 0.73
C PHE A 408 12.19 6.17 2.04
N ALA A 409 11.32 7.18 2.02
CA ALA A 409 10.90 7.88 3.24
C ALA A 409 10.12 6.95 4.17
N GLN A 410 9.24 6.10 3.63
CA GLN A 410 8.54 5.07 4.42
C GLN A 410 9.53 4.11 5.09
N THR A 411 10.51 3.59 4.35
CA THR A 411 11.53 2.69 4.90
C THR A 411 12.31 3.34 6.04
N TRP A 412 12.61 4.64 5.93
CA TRP A 412 13.28 5.37 7.01
C TRP A 412 12.36 5.52 8.24
N VAL A 413 11.08 5.86 8.05
CA VAL A 413 10.11 5.91 9.16
C VAL A 413 9.98 4.55 9.86
N GLU A 414 9.89 3.46 9.10
CA GLU A 414 9.58 2.14 9.65
C GLU A 414 10.79 1.38 10.20
N ALA A 415 11.96 1.50 9.57
CA ALA A 415 13.16 0.73 9.89
C ALA A 415 14.41 1.60 10.13
N GLY A 416 14.25 2.92 10.17
CA GLY A 416 15.30 3.86 10.53
C GLY A 416 16.44 3.92 9.51
N ALA A 417 17.55 4.51 9.95
CA ALA A 417 18.81 4.55 9.22
C ALA A 417 19.27 3.13 8.82
N LEU A 418 19.08 2.13 9.68
CA LEU A 418 19.45 0.74 9.39
C LEU A 418 18.72 0.21 8.15
N GLY A 419 17.41 0.43 8.07
CA GLY A 419 16.59 -0.02 6.96
C GLY A 419 16.94 0.69 5.65
N ILE A 420 17.02 2.02 5.67
CA ILE A 420 17.30 2.80 4.47
C ILE A 420 18.74 2.58 3.98
N ILE A 421 19.74 2.45 4.87
CA ILE A 421 21.12 2.13 4.48
C ILE A 421 21.18 0.74 3.84
N ALA A 422 20.51 -0.27 4.40
CA ALA A 422 20.48 -1.60 3.82
C ALA A 422 19.80 -1.62 2.44
N LEU A 423 18.69 -0.90 2.27
CA LEU A 423 18.00 -0.75 0.98
C LEU A 423 18.88 -0.04 -0.05
N MET A 424 19.54 1.05 0.33
CA MET A 424 20.45 1.77 -0.56
C MET A 424 21.70 0.95 -0.91
N ALA A 425 22.24 0.19 0.05
CA ALA A 425 23.33 -0.74 -0.21
C ALA A 425 22.92 -1.80 -1.24
N LEU A 426 21.69 -2.32 -1.16
CA LEU A 426 21.17 -3.28 -2.13
C LEU A 426 21.16 -2.68 -3.55
N TRP A 427 20.66 -1.46 -3.71
CA TRP A 427 20.69 -0.73 -4.99
C TRP A 427 22.10 -0.45 -5.51
N VAL A 428 23.02 -0.04 -4.62
CA VAL A 428 24.42 0.24 -4.99
C VAL A 428 25.10 -1.05 -5.46
N PHE A 429 25.01 -2.14 -4.70
CA PHE A 429 25.61 -3.42 -5.10
C PHE A 429 24.97 -4.00 -6.36
N PHE A 430 23.66 -3.81 -6.54
CA PHE A 430 22.97 -4.15 -7.77
C PHE A 430 23.53 -3.40 -8.98
N ALA A 431 23.66 -2.07 -8.88
CA ALA A 431 24.21 -1.25 -9.94
C ALA A 431 25.67 -1.62 -10.25
N LEU A 432 26.50 -1.83 -9.21
CA LEU A 432 27.88 -2.29 -9.36
C LEU A 432 27.97 -3.62 -10.10
N MET A 433 27.07 -4.56 -9.80
CA MET A 433 27.04 -5.87 -10.45
C MET A 433 26.66 -5.77 -11.93
N VAL A 434 25.61 -5.00 -12.25
CA VAL A 434 25.19 -4.76 -13.64
C VAL A 434 26.29 -4.05 -14.43
N MET A 435 26.91 -3.02 -13.85
CA MET A 435 28.02 -2.29 -14.48
C MET A 435 29.25 -3.17 -14.69
N ALA A 436 29.60 -4.02 -13.72
CA ALA A 436 30.73 -4.93 -13.83
C ALA A 436 30.52 -5.95 -14.98
N LEU A 437 29.30 -6.45 -15.16
CA LEU A 437 28.98 -7.32 -16.29
C LEU A 437 28.96 -6.56 -17.62
N TRP A 438 28.39 -5.34 -17.65
CA TRP A 438 28.33 -4.52 -18.85
C TRP A 438 29.72 -4.22 -19.43
N ARG A 439 30.68 -3.84 -18.58
CA ARG A 439 32.07 -3.53 -18.98
C ARG A 439 32.80 -4.71 -19.65
N ARG A 440 32.30 -5.93 -19.50
CA ARG A 440 32.85 -7.11 -20.18
C ARG A 440 32.34 -7.27 -21.62
N HIS A 441 31.48 -6.36 -22.08
CA HIS A 441 30.84 -6.38 -23.41
C HIS A 441 30.25 -7.75 -23.82
N PRO A 442 29.45 -8.41 -22.95
CA PRO A 442 28.81 -9.66 -23.32
C PRO A 442 27.92 -9.47 -24.56
N LYS A 443 28.18 -10.28 -25.58
CA LYS A 443 27.46 -10.24 -26.87
C LYS A 443 26.38 -11.33 -26.98
N ASP A 444 26.19 -12.12 -25.92
CA ASP A 444 25.29 -13.26 -25.92
C ASP A 444 23.88 -12.92 -25.39
N GLY A 445 22.96 -13.88 -25.49
CA GLY A 445 21.59 -13.73 -25.02
C GLY A 445 21.44 -13.65 -23.50
N GLY A 446 22.51 -13.91 -22.72
CA GLY A 446 22.50 -13.81 -21.27
C GLY A 446 22.46 -12.36 -20.80
N TRP A 447 23.26 -11.48 -21.44
CA TRP A 447 23.22 -10.05 -21.16
C TRP A 447 21.85 -9.41 -21.47
N VAL A 448 21.19 -9.84 -22.55
CA VAL A 448 19.84 -9.35 -22.90
C VAL A 448 18.88 -9.60 -21.74
N SER A 449 18.92 -10.78 -21.12
CA SER A 449 18.06 -11.12 -19.97
C SER A 449 18.44 -10.34 -18.70
N VAL A 450 19.74 -10.15 -18.43
CA VAL A 450 20.21 -9.35 -17.28
C VAL A 450 19.78 -7.88 -17.43
N TRP A 451 20.06 -7.26 -18.59
CA TRP A 451 19.73 -5.87 -18.84
C TRP A 451 18.22 -5.62 -18.86
N SER A 452 17.45 -6.58 -19.35
CA SER A 452 15.99 -6.59 -19.28
C SER A 452 15.49 -6.55 -17.83
N ALA A 453 15.91 -7.51 -17.01
CA ALA A 453 15.54 -7.57 -15.60
C ALA A 453 15.99 -6.31 -14.85
N ALA A 454 17.19 -5.79 -15.17
CA ALA A 454 17.72 -4.59 -14.56
C ALA A 454 16.93 -3.33 -14.93
N THR A 455 16.52 -3.24 -16.19
CA THR A 455 15.70 -2.12 -16.67
C THR A 455 14.34 -2.12 -15.98
N ALA A 456 13.68 -3.28 -15.89
CA ALA A 456 12.41 -3.43 -15.19
C ALA A 456 12.52 -3.07 -13.70
N ALA A 457 13.58 -3.53 -13.02
CA ALA A 457 13.83 -3.19 -11.62
C ALA A 457 14.00 -1.68 -11.43
N LEU A 458 14.81 -1.03 -12.27
CA LEU A 458 15.04 0.43 -12.23
C LEU A 458 13.75 1.24 -12.50
N VAL A 459 12.92 0.81 -13.45
CA VAL A 459 11.60 1.43 -13.69
C VAL A 459 10.75 1.38 -12.41
N LEU A 460 10.61 0.22 -11.78
CA LEU A 460 9.85 0.10 -10.53
C LEU A 460 10.46 0.96 -9.41
N GLY A 461 11.78 0.88 -9.21
CA GLY A 461 12.48 1.62 -8.16
C GLY A 461 12.36 3.14 -8.28
N VAL A 462 12.48 3.68 -9.49
CA VAL A 462 12.33 5.13 -9.74
C VAL A 462 10.89 5.57 -9.51
N HIS A 463 9.89 4.80 -9.97
CA HIS A 463 8.49 5.15 -9.75
C HIS A 463 8.13 5.20 -8.26
N SER A 464 8.61 4.21 -7.49
CA SER A 464 8.35 4.10 -6.04
C SER A 464 9.08 5.14 -5.18
N ALA A 465 9.93 5.99 -5.78
CA ALA A 465 10.43 7.19 -5.12
C ALA A 465 9.37 8.30 -5.02
N PHE A 466 8.35 8.24 -5.87
CA PHE A 466 7.28 9.26 -5.97
C PHE A 466 5.89 8.69 -5.73
N ASP A 467 5.77 7.38 -5.44
CA ASP A 467 4.52 6.70 -5.15
C ASP A 467 4.73 5.52 -4.16
N PHE A 468 3.65 4.92 -3.69
CA PHE A 468 3.69 3.80 -2.71
C PHE A 468 3.65 2.41 -3.37
N ASP A 469 4.15 2.23 -4.59
CA ASP A 469 3.98 0.95 -5.31
C ASP A 469 4.51 -0.26 -4.54
N LEU A 470 5.60 -0.08 -3.79
CA LEU A 470 6.21 -1.13 -2.99
C LEU A 470 5.48 -1.43 -1.67
N SER A 471 4.48 -0.64 -1.30
CA SER A 471 3.52 -1.01 -0.26
C SER A 471 2.49 -2.04 -0.76
N LEU A 472 2.41 -2.32 -2.07
CA LEU A 472 1.77 -3.53 -2.60
C LEU A 472 2.80 -4.66 -2.62
N PRO A 473 2.73 -5.67 -1.72
CA PRO A 473 3.77 -6.68 -1.58
C PRO A 473 4.01 -7.50 -2.86
N ALA A 474 3.03 -7.62 -3.78
CA ALA A 474 3.24 -8.25 -5.08
C ALA A 474 4.33 -7.53 -5.92
N ILE A 475 4.40 -6.20 -5.85
CA ILE A 475 5.42 -5.41 -6.55
C ILE A 475 6.77 -5.53 -5.86
N GLY A 476 6.78 -5.59 -4.53
CA GLY A 476 7.97 -5.94 -3.75
C GLY A 476 8.53 -7.32 -4.15
N ILE A 477 7.67 -8.34 -4.22
CA ILE A 477 8.03 -9.70 -4.66
C ILE A 477 8.65 -9.65 -6.06
N LEU A 478 8.04 -8.94 -7.00
CA LEU A 478 8.58 -8.78 -8.35
C LEU A 478 9.97 -8.12 -8.32
N LEU A 479 10.13 -6.97 -7.64
CA LEU A 479 11.40 -6.24 -7.59
C LEU A 479 12.51 -7.10 -6.98
N TRP A 480 12.24 -7.78 -5.86
CA TRP A 480 13.21 -8.63 -5.20
C TRP A 480 13.51 -9.90 -6.01
N ALA A 481 12.54 -10.44 -6.74
CA ALA A 481 12.79 -11.50 -7.71
C ALA A 481 13.70 -11.02 -8.85
N LEU A 482 13.51 -9.81 -9.37
CA LEU A 482 14.39 -9.24 -10.40
C LEU A 482 15.82 -9.03 -9.88
N PHE A 483 15.99 -8.56 -8.65
CA PHE A 483 17.30 -8.51 -8.00
C PHE A 483 17.95 -9.90 -7.90
N GLY A 484 17.17 -10.90 -7.49
CA GLY A 484 17.62 -12.28 -7.42
C GLY A 484 18.02 -12.82 -8.80
N ILE A 485 17.19 -12.59 -9.82
CA ILE A 485 17.42 -13.01 -11.20
C ILE A 485 18.72 -12.42 -11.74
N VAL A 486 18.94 -11.11 -11.56
CA VAL A 486 20.19 -10.44 -11.97
C VAL A 486 21.37 -11.05 -11.23
N ARG A 487 21.29 -11.21 -9.91
CA ARG A 487 22.36 -11.82 -9.10
C ARG A 487 22.72 -13.22 -9.57
N GLY A 488 21.71 -14.06 -9.78
CA GLY A 488 21.86 -15.45 -10.22
C GLY A 488 22.46 -15.54 -11.62
N THR A 489 21.92 -14.77 -12.56
CA THR A 489 22.35 -14.81 -13.96
C THR A 489 23.77 -14.27 -14.12
N CYS A 490 24.12 -13.18 -13.43
CA CYS A 490 25.48 -12.66 -13.40
C CYS A 490 26.47 -13.71 -12.86
N ALA A 491 26.12 -14.40 -11.76
CA ALA A 491 26.96 -15.45 -11.21
C ALA A 491 27.14 -16.64 -12.18
N GLY A 492 26.06 -17.05 -12.87
CA GLY A 492 26.09 -18.11 -13.88
C GLY A 492 26.94 -17.77 -15.10
N ILE A 493 26.87 -16.53 -15.60
CA ILE A 493 27.69 -16.04 -16.72
C ILE A 493 29.17 -15.96 -16.32
N GLN A 494 29.47 -15.50 -15.11
CA GLN A 494 30.86 -15.31 -14.67
C GLN A 494 31.56 -16.64 -14.35
N ASN A 495 30.83 -17.63 -13.86
CA ASN A 495 31.39 -18.91 -13.44
C ASN A 495 30.58 -20.11 -13.99
N PRO A 496 30.59 -20.34 -15.32
CA PRO A 496 29.80 -21.40 -15.95
C PRO A 496 30.15 -22.81 -15.44
N ASP A 497 31.39 -23.05 -15.02
CA ASP A 497 31.87 -24.33 -14.50
C ASP A 497 31.70 -24.50 -12.98
N SER A 498 31.35 -23.44 -12.24
CA SER A 498 31.23 -23.50 -10.77
C SER A 498 30.06 -24.37 -10.28
N ASN A 499 29.12 -24.69 -11.16
CA ASN A 499 27.98 -25.57 -10.88
C ASN A 499 28.38 -27.04 -10.59
N LYS A 500 29.69 -27.35 -10.62
CA LYS A 500 30.23 -28.72 -10.45
C LYS A 500 31.46 -28.81 -9.56
N SER A 501 31.76 -27.80 -8.74
CA SER A 501 32.69 -27.97 -7.63
C SER A 501 32.01 -28.84 -6.56
N ARG A 502 31.99 -30.16 -6.80
CA ARG A 502 31.59 -31.17 -5.82
C ARG A 502 32.64 -31.17 -4.74
N GLN A 503 32.45 -30.30 -3.75
CA GLN A 503 33.22 -30.36 -2.52
C GLN A 503 32.96 -31.73 -1.86
N ASP A 504 34.01 -32.24 -1.22
CA ASP A 504 33.97 -33.49 -0.47
C ASP A 504 32.77 -33.44 0.50
N TRP A 505 31.92 -34.45 0.43
CA TRP A 505 30.70 -34.51 1.23
C TRP A 505 31.01 -34.43 2.72
N ASP A 506 32.05 -35.13 3.18
CA ASP A 506 32.38 -35.14 4.60
C ASP A 506 32.86 -33.76 5.07
N ALA A 507 33.47 -32.97 4.18
CA ALA A 507 33.88 -31.59 4.46
C ALA A 507 32.71 -30.60 4.54
N VAL A 508 31.60 -30.82 3.80
CA VAL A 508 30.48 -29.85 3.72
C VAL A 508 29.18 -30.31 4.37
N LYS A 509 29.04 -31.59 4.73
CA LYS A 509 27.82 -32.21 5.26
C LYS A 509 27.23 -31.42 6.42
N ARG A 510 28.05 -31.07 7.42
CA ARG A 510 27.58 -30.30 8.59
C ARG A 510 27.00 -28.95 8.17
N LYS A 511 27.68 -28.23 7.28
CA LYS A 511 27.23 -26.94 6.76
C LYS A 511 25.93 -27.08 5.96
N MET A 512 25.76 -28.15 5.18
CA MET A 512 24.56 -28.37 4.36
C MET A 512 23.35 -28.67 5.24
N ILE A 513 23.53 -29.51 6.27
CA ILE A 513 22.49 -29.81 7.26
C ILE A 513 22.07 -28.52 7.98
N VAL A 514 23.04 -27.70 8.42
CA VAL A 514 22.74 -26.42 9.07
C VAL A 514 21.96 -25.49 8.13
N ILE A 515 22.35 -25.37 6.87
CA ILE A 515 21.61 -24.55 5.88
C ILE A 515 20.17 -25.06 5.70
N ALA A 516 19.97 -26.37 5.53
CA ALA A 516 18.63 -26.94 5.35
C ALA A 516 17.76 -26.74 6.60
N LEU A 517 18.31 -26.95 7.80
CA LEU A 517 17.59 -26.76 9.06
C LEU A 517 17.30 -25.29 9.34
N SER A 518 18.26 -24.38 9.13
CA SER A 518 18.05 -22.94 9.25
C SER A 518 17.04 -22.42 8.23
N GLY A 519 17.11 -22.89 6.99
CA GLY A 519 16.12 -22.57 5.95
C GLY A 519 14.73 -23.08 6.30
N THR A 520 14.64 -24.29 6.85
CA THR A 520 13.38 -24.87 7.36
C THR A 520 12.82 -24.04 8.51
N PHE A 521 13.65 -23.68 9.48
CA PHE A 521 13.26 -22.85 10.61
C PHE A 521 12.76 -21.47 10.15
N LEU A 522 13.50 -20.78 9.27
CA LEU A 522 13.09 -19.49 8.72
C LEU A 522 11.79 -19.59 7.90
N GLY A 523 11.63 -20.64 7.09
CA GLY A 523 10.40 -20.91 6.35
C GLY A 523 9.20 -21.11 7.29
N LEU A 524 9.35 -21.90 8.35
CA LEU A 524 8.31 -22.13 9.36
C LEU A 524 7.99 -20.89 10.20
N LEU A 525 8.98 -20.03 10.45
CA LEU A 525 8.81 -18.75 11.13
C LEU A 525 7.90 -17.79 10.35
N ILE A 526 7.75 -17.98 9.04
CA ILE A 526 6.75 -17.27 8.23
C ILE A 526 5.45 -18.07 8.12
N VAL A 527 5.53 -19.35 7.78
CA VAL A 527 4.34 -20.19 7.52
C VAL A 527 3.41 -20.27 8.74
N ILE A 528 3.96 -20.52 9.93
CA ILE A 528 3.15 -20.76 11.14
C ILE A 528 2.40 -19.48 11.54
N PRO A 529 3.05 -18.31 11.74
CA PRO A 529 2.32 -17.08 12.06
C PRO A 529 1.33 -16.69 10.97
N SER A 530 1.65 -16.91 9.69
CA SER A 530 0.71 -16.58 8.61
C SER A 530 -0.58 -17.39 8.68
N ILE A 531 -0.51 -18.69 9.00
CA ILE A 531 -1.70 -19.54 9.20
C ILE A 531 -2.49 -19.07 10.43
N LEU A 532 -1.80 -18.78 11.54
CA LEU A 532 -2.45 -18.33 12.77
C LEU A 532 -3.16 -16.98 12.57
N PHE A 533 -2.50 -16.01 11.93
CA PHE A 533 -3.07 -14.69 11.67
C PHE A 533 -4.22 -14.76 10.66
N TYR A 534 -4.16 -15.66 9.67
CA TYR A 534 -5.26 -15.84 8.73
C TYR A 534 -6.50 -16.36 9.47
N ARG A 535 -6.33 -17.38 10.31
CA ARG A 535 -7.41 -17.91 11.16
C ARG A 535 -7.93 -16.87 12.15
N ALA A 536 -7.06 -16.06 12.74
CA ALA A 536 -7.44 -14.96 13.61
C ALA A 536 -8.35 -13.97 12.87
N GLY A 537 -7.98 -13.58 11.63
CA GLY A 537 -8.78 -12.70 10.79
C GLY A 537 -10.16 -13.28 10.43
N VAL A 538 -10.24 -14.59 10.16
CA VAL A 538 -11.53 -15.28 9.93
C VAL A 538 -12.42 -15.20 11.16
N HIS A 539 -11.89 -15.54 12.34
CA HIS A 539 -12.63 -15.45 13.59
C HIS A 539 -13.03 -14.01 13.92
N ALA A 540 -12.16 -13.02 13.68
CA ALA A 540 -12.48 -11.61 13.88
C ALA A 540 -13.61 -11.15 12.95
N ALA A 541 -13.60 -11.54 11.68
CA ALA A 541 -14.68 -11.22 10.73
C ALA A 541 -16.02 -11.85 11.15
N MET A 542 -16.01 -13.11 11.60
CA MET A 542 -17.20 -13.75 12.17
C MET A 542 -17.69 -13.05 13.44
N GLY A 543 -16.77 -12.60 14.29
CA GLY A 543 -17.07 -11.80 15.48
C GLY A 543 -17.76 -10.48 15.13
N ALA A 544 -17.19 -9.72 14.19
CA ALA A 544 -17.74 -8.46 13.72
C ALA A 544 -19.15 -8.63 13.10
N GLN A 545 -19.38 -9.67 12.32
CA GLN A 545 -20.72 -9.99 11.80
C GLN A 545 -21.74 -10.23 12.91
N LYS A 546 -21.35 -10.95 13.97
CA LYS A 546 -22.21 -11.20 15.13
C LYS A 546 -22.48 -9.94 15.95
N MET A 547 -21.47 -9.06 16.10
CA MET A 547 -21.66 -7.74 16.70
C MET A 547 -22.69 -6.91 15.93
N MET A 548 -22.59 -6.88 14.60
CA MET A 548 -23.56 -6.18 13.75
C MET A 548 -24.99 -6.75 13.88
N ALA A 549 -25.11 -8.05 14.16
CA ALA A 549 -26.38 -8.71 14.45
C ALA A 549 -26.87 -8.53 15.89
N GLY A 550 -26.11 -7.87 16.77
CA GLY A 550 -26.42 -7.70 18.19
C GLY A 550 -26.16 -8.93 19.06
N ASP A 551 -25.60 -10.00 18.52
CA ASP A 551 -25.25 -11.23 19.27
C ASP A 551 -23.84 -11.10 19.88
N TYR A 552 -23.73 -10.27 20.92
CA TYR A 552 -22.46 -9.97 21.58
C TYR A 552 -21.82 -11.17 22.29
N ALA A 553 -22.63 -12.07 22.85
CA ALA A 553 -22.12 -13.26 23.54
C ALA A 553 -21.39 -14.19 22.56
N SER A 554 -22.02 -14.49 21.42
CA SER A 554 -21.38 -15.30 20.40
C SER A 554 -20.25 -14.57 19.67
N ALA A 555 -20.31 -13.24 19.57
CA ALA A 555 -19.21 -12.44 19.05
C ALA A 555 -17.97 -12.56 19.93
N MET A 556 -18.11 -12.47 21.26
CA MET A 556 -16.99 -12.61 22.20
C MET A 556 -16.27 -13.95 22.06
N VAL A 557 -16.99 -15.05 21.81
CA VAL A 557 -16.36 -16.36 21.57
C VAL A 557 -15.43 -16.32 20.37
N GLN A 558 -15.89 -15.73 19.25
CA GLN A 558 -15.08 -15.63 18.03
C GLN A 558 -13.91 -14.66 18.22
N LEU A 559 -14.16 -13.49 18.82
CA LEU A 559 -13.13 -12.49 19.07
C LEU A 559 -12.07 -12.96 20.07
N SER A 560 -12.45 -13.76 21.08
CA SER A 560 -11.50 -14.36 22.02
C SER A 560 -10.57 -15.35 21.33
N GLU A 561 -11.11 -16.15 20.40
CA GLU A 561 -10.28 -17.06 19.58
C GLU A 561 -9.39 -16.26 18.62
N ALA A 562 -9.88 -15.17 18.02
CA ALA A 562 -9.07 -14.27 17.21
C ALA A 562 -7.89 -13.69 18.01
N HIS A 563 -8.16 -13.19 19.22
CA HIS A 563 -7.15 -12.66 20.13
C HIS A 563 -6.15 -13.73 20.59
N ARG A 564 -6.60 -14.96 20.85
CA ARG A 564 -5.73 -16.09 21.21
C ARG A 564 -4.74 -16.43 20.09
N LEU A 565 -5.20 -16.37 18.84
CA LEU A 565 -4.39 -16.68 17.65
C LEU A 565 -3.47 -15.52 17.24
N ASN A 566 -3.88 -14.27 17.51
CA ASN A 566 -3.09 -13.07 17.27
C ASN A 566 -3.28 -12.06 18.43
N PRO A 567 -2.44 -12.12 19.47
CA PRO A 567 -2.58 -11.26 20.64
C PRO A 567 -2.08 -9.83 20.44
N LEU A 568 -1.51 -9.50 19.28
CA LEU A 568 -0.86 -8.20 19.01
C LEU A 568 -1.79 -7.14 18.41
N MET A 569 -3.04 -7.48 18.12
CA MET A 569 -4.03 -6.56 17.52
C MET A 569 -4.85 -5.86 18.61
N GLY A 570 -4.71 -4.54 18.72
CA GLY A 570 -5.49 -3.73 19.65
C GLY A 570 -6.96 -3.66 19.25
N SER A 571 -7.26 -3.72 17.96
CA SER A 571 -8.63 -3.78 17.44
C SER A 571 -9.45 -4.95 17.98
N TYR A 572 -8.87 -6.16 18.07
CA TYR A 572 -9.58 -7.32 18.65
C TYR A 572 -9.90 -7.13 20.12
N MET A 573 -8.97 -6.53 20.88
CA MET A 573 -9.19 -6.18 22.28
C MET A 573 -10.28 -5.11 22.40
N GLY A 574 -10.31 -4.14 21.47
CA GLY A 574 -11.33 -3.11 21.42
C GLY A 574 -12.73 -3.67 21.11
N ASP A 575 -12.84 -4.63 20.19
CA ASP A 575 -14.10 -5.30 19.88
C ASP A 575 -14.58 -6.16 21.07
N LEU A 576 -13.66 -6.82 21.78
CA LEU A 576 -13.95 -7.52 23.04
C LEU A 576 -14.44 -6.56 24.13
N ALA A 577 -13.83 -5.37 24.24
CA ALA A 577 -14.26 -4.33 25.18
C ALA A 577 -15.68 -3.85 24.87
N GLN A 578 -15.99 -3.62 23.59
CA GLN A 578 -17.34 -3.22 23.15
C GLN A 578 -18.39 -4.29 23.45
N CYS A 579 -18.12 -5.56 23.12
CA CYS A 579 -19.06 -6.64 23.44
C CYS A 579 -19.26 -6.80 24.95
N SER A 580 -18.18 -6.75 25.72
CA SER A 580 -18.22 -6.87 27.18
C SER A 580 -19.01 -5.72 27.79
N ALA A 581 -18.86 -4.49 27.29
CA ALA A 581 -19.60 -3.34 27.77
C ALA A 581 -21.10 -3.41 27.43
N ALA A 582 -21.44 -3.84 26.22
CA ALA A 582 -22.83 -4.03 25.82
C ALA A 582 -23.54 -5.05 26.72
N LEU A 583 -22.88 -6.18 27.01
CA LEU A 583 -23.42 -7.20 27.92
C LEU A 583 -23.46 -6.72 29.38
N ALA A 584 -22.45 -5.96 29.83
CA ALA A 584 -22.43 -5.40 31.18
C ALA A 584 -23.65 -4.49 31.44
N VAL A 585 -23.98 -3.63 30.48
CA VAL A 585 -25.14 -2.74 30.57
C VAL A 585 -26.46 -3.50 30.46
N SER A 586 -26.55 -4.47 29.54
CA SER A 586 -27.76 -5.30 29.36
C SER A 586 -28.09 -6.12 30.60
N ASP A 587 -27.08 -6.77 31.19
CA ASP A 587 -27.27 -7.72 32.29
C ASP A 587 -27.13 -7.07 33.68
N ASN A 588 -26.74 -5.78 33.71
CA ASN A 588 -26.37 -5.06 34.92
C ASN A 588 -25.29 -5.81 35.74
N ASP A 589 -24.24 -6.27 35.06
CA ASP A 589 -23.21 -7.18 35.58
C ASP A 589 -21.88 -6.45 35.81
N ALA A 590 -21.49 -6.32 37.09
CA ALA A 590 -20.26 -5.67 37.51
C ALA A 590 -18.99 -6.41 37.05
N VAL A 591 -19.01 -7.74 36.94
CA VAL A 591 -17.85 -8.52 36.48
C VAL A 591 -17.59 -8.23 35.01
N LYS A 592 -18.65 -8.21 34.19
CA LYS A 592 -18.55 -7.86 32.76
C LYS A 592 -18.12 -6.41 32.57
N HIS A 593 -18.54 -5.50 33.46
CA HIS A 593 -18.06 -4.12 33.49
C HIS A 593 -16.54 -4.06 33.69
N TYR A 594 -16.02 -4.74 34.72
CA TYR A 594 -14.57 -4.80 34.96
C TYR A 594 -13.79 -5.43 33.79
N GLN A 595 -14.34 -6.48 33.17
CA GLN A 595 -13.74 -7.10 31.99
C GLN A 595 -13.70 -6.15 30.80
N ALA A 596 -14.78 -5.40 30.54
CA ALA A 596 -14.82 -4.41 29.48
C ALA A 596 -13.76 -3.32 29.66
N VAL A 597 -13.60 -2.86 30.91
CA VAL A 597 -12.58 -1.88 31.29
C VAL A 597 -11.16 -2.44 31.10
N ASP A 598 -10.88 -3.68 31.51
CA ASP A 598 -9.57 -4.32 31.30
C ASP A 598 -9.21 -4.43 29.82
N TRP A 599 -10.16 -4.93 29.00
CA TRP A 599 -9.98 -4.99 27.56
C TRP A 599 -9.74 -3.62 26.94
N ALA A 600 -10.46 -2.58 27.40
CA ALA A 600 -10.28 -1.23 26.90
C ALA A 600 -8.90 -0.66 27.21
N VAL A 601 -8.40 -0.85 28.42
CA VAL A 601 -7.02 -0.45 28.80
C VAL A 601 -5.99 -1.16 27.93
N ARG A 602 -6.16 -2.48 27.72
CA ARG A 602 -5.24 -3.27 26.89
C ARG A 602 -5.29 -2.85 25.42
N ALA A 603 -6.46 -2.52 24.89
CA ALA A 603 -6.63 -2.04 23.52
C ALA A 603 -5.88 -0.71 23.29
N SER A 604 -6.13 0.30 24.14
CA SER A 604 -5.45 1.59 24.08
C SER A 604 -3.95 1.49 24.34
N GLY A 605 -3.52 0.53 25.18
CA GLY A 605 -2.10 0.27 25.44
C GLY A 605 -1.38 -0.41 24.27
N ALA A 606 -2.07 -1.26 23.51
CA ALA A 606 -1.50 -1.95 22.34
C ALA A 606 -1.33 -1.02 21.13
N GLU A 607 -2.23 -0.03 20.97
CA GLU A 607 -2.20 0.91 19.84
C GLU A 607 -2.35 2.37 20.32
N PRO A 608 -1.36 2.91 21.05
CA PRO A 608 -1.47 4.19 21.77
C PRO A 608 -1.59 5.41 20.86
N TYR A 609 -1.31 5.30 19.57
CA TYR A 609 -1.44 6.40 18.61
C TYR A 609 -2.57 6.18 17.61
N ASN A 610 -3.29 5.05 17.70
CA ASN A 610 -4.44 4.80 16.85
C ASN A 610 -5.68 5.54 17.39
N TYR A 611 -5.94 6.72 16.83
CA TYR A 611 -7.08 7.55 17.24
C TYR A 611 -8.43 6.83 17.10
N LYS A 612 -8.58 5.87 16.17
CA LYS A 612 -9.83 5.10 16.00
C LYS A 612 -10.06 4.11 17.13
N VAL A 613 -9.00 3.45 17.59
CA VAL A 613 -9.06 2.55 18.76
C VAL A 613 -9.42 3.37 20.00
N ARG A 614 -8.71 4.48 20.25
CA ARG A 614 -8.99 5.36 21.38
C ARG A 614 -10.40 5.95 21.35
N PHE A 615 -10.87 6.37 20.18
CA PHE A 615 -12.24 6.85 19.99
C PHE A 615 -13.26 5.76 20.39
N SER A 616 -13.02 4.53 19.94
CA SER A 616 -13.88 3.39 20.30
C SER A 616 -13.83 3.13 21.80
N MET A 617 -12.67 3.25 22.45
CA MET A 617 -12.54 3.07 23.91
C MET A 617 -13.19 4.20 24.70
N ALA A 618 -13.14 5.44 24.22
CA ALA A 618 -13.92 6.54 24.81
C ALA A 618 -15.42 6.22 24.80
N ASN A 619 -15.95 5.66 23.71
CA ASN A 619 -17.35 5.23 23.62
C ASN A 619 -17.68 4.06 24.56
N VAL A 620 -16.77 3.08 24.71
CA VAL A 620 -16.90 2.00 25.70
C VAL A 620 -17.02 2.58 27.11
N TYR A 621 -16.14 3.51 27.49
CA TYR A 621 -16.20 4.13 28.80
C TYR A 621 -17.45 4.99 29.01
N LEU A 622 -17.91 5.69 27.97
CA LEU A 622 -19.19 6.42 28.03
C LEU A 622 -20.38 5.48 28.27
N LEU A 623 -20.41 4.33 27.60
CA LEU A 623 -21.45 3.32 27.77
C LEU A 623 -21.47 2.75 29.20
N LEU A 624 -20.29 2.58 29.80
CA LEU A 624 -20.12 2.09 31.16
C LEU A 624 -20.31 3.17 32.24
N GLY A 625 -20.45 4.45 31.86
CA GLY A 625 -20.50 5.57 32.81
C GLY A 625 -19.15 5.90 33.47
N GLU A 626 -18.04 5.43 32.90
CA GLU A 626 -16.66 5.70 33.34
C GLU A 626 -16.15 7.03 32.75
N PHE A 627 -16.81 8.14 33.10
CA PHE A 627 -16.62 9.43 32.41
C PHE A 627 -15.19 9.99 32.52
N ASP A 628 -14.49 9.74 33.62
CA ASP A 628 -13.09 10.17 33.79
C ASP A 628 -12.18 9.49 32.76
N ARG A 629 -12.36 8.17 32.56
CA ARG A 629 -11.63 7.39 31.56
C ARG A 629 -12.03 7.78 30.13
N ALA A 630 -13.33 8.03 29.91
CA ALA A 630 -13.81 8.52 28.61
C ALA A 630 -13.14 9.85 28.22
N SER A 631 -13.03 10.78 29.16
CA SER A 631 -12.34 12.06 28.93
C SER A 631 -10.84 11.87 28.70
N SER A 632 -10.19 10.96 29.43
CA SER A 632 -8.78 10.62 29.20
C SER A 632 -8.54 10.00 27.82
N GLU A 633 -9.40 9.12 27.34
CA GLU A 633 -9.27 8.57 25.98
C GLU A 633 -9.56 9.62 24.91
N ALA A 634 -10.54 10.50 25.12
CA ALA A 634 -10.82 11.61 24.21
C ALA A 634 -9.62 12.58 24.10
N GLU A 635 -8.91 12.80 25.19
CA GLU A 635 -7.64 13.54 25.19
C GLU A 635 -6.57 12.81 24.37
N GLY A 636 -6.48 11.48 24.49
CA GLY A 636 -5.65 10.64 23.63
C GLY A 636 -6.03 10.71 22.15
N VAL A 637 -7.32 10.80 21.81
CA VAL A 637 -7.80 10.99 20.42
C VAL A 637 -7.32 12.34 19.87
N MET A 638 -7.47 13.42 20.65
CA MET A 638 -6.98 14.76 20.27
C MET A 638 -5.46 14.78 20.12
N ALA A 639 -4.73 14.15 21.04
CA ALA A 639 -3.27 14.06 20.96
C ALA A 639 -2.81 13.26 19.72
N ALA A 640 -3.50 12.15 19.39
CA ALA A 640 -3.19 11.33 18.22
C ALA A 640 -3.60 11.99 16.89
N ASN A 641 -4.66 12.80 16.87
CA ASN A 641 -5.16 13.46 15.66
C ASN A 641 -5.46 14.96 15.88
N PRO A 642 -4.44 15.79 16.14
CA PRO A 642 -4.59 17.19 16.56
C PRO A 642 -5.10 18.14 15.49
N ASN A 643 -5.15 17.69 14.22
CA ASN A 643 -5.64 18.51 13.12
C ASN A 643 -7.13 18.25 12.80
N ALA A 644 -7.76 17.30 13.49
CA ALA A 644 -9.18 16.97 13.32
C ALA A 644 -10.05 17.69 14.34
N THR A 645 -11.00 18.49 13.86
CA THR A 645 -11.94 19.25 14.68
C THR A 645 -12.78 18.35 15.59
N GLU A 646 -13.13 17.16 15.12
CA GLU A 646 -13.96 16.17 15.81
C GLU A 646 -13.31 15.68 17.12
N SER A 647 -11.96 15.66 17.17
CA SER A 647 -11.22 15.22 18.35
C SER A 647 -11.42 16.16 19.54
N TYR A 648 -11.42 17.49 19.29
CA TYR A 648 -11.69 18.51 20.30
C TYR A 648 -13.14 18.47 20.76
N ALA A 649 -14.08 18.26 19.84
CA ALA A 649 -15.49 18.12 20.17
C ALA A 649 -15.74 16.93 21.11
N LEU A 650 -15.11 15.79 20.86
CA LEU A 650 -15.20 14.62 21.73
C LEU A 650 -14.64 14.91 23.13
N LEU A 651 -13.47 15.56 23.22
CA LEU A 651 -12.88 15.93 24.50
C LEU A 651 -13.77 16.92 25.29
N GLY A 652 -14.32 17.92 24.62
CA GLY A 652 -15.26 18.86 25.25
C GLY A 652 -16.50 18.16 25.80
N GLN A 653 -17.12 17.27 25.01
CA GLN A 653 -18.32 16.53 25.42
C GLN A 653 -18.04 15.59 26.60
N THR A 654 -16.97 14.80 26.52
CA THR A 654 -16.59 13.86 27.59
C THR A 654 -16.21 14.59 28.87
N ALA A 655 -15.52 15.74 28.77
CA ALA A 655 -15.19 16.58 29.92
C ALA A 655 -16.46 17.14 30.61
N VAL A 656 -17.43 17.64 29.85
CA VAL A 656 -18.71 18.10 30.43
C VAL A 656 -19.47 16.98 31.14
N LEU A 657 -19.47 15.77 30.57
CA LEU A 657 -20.09 14.60 31.19
C LEU A 657 -19.38 14.22 32.50
N ALA A 658 -18.04 14.22 32.51
CA ALA A 658 -17.26 13.98 33.73
C ALA A 658 -17.51 15.06 34.80
N ALA A 659 -17.61 16.34 34.40
CA ALA A 659 -17.94 17.42 35.31
C ALA A 659 -19.30 17.19 35.99
N ARG A 660 -20.34 16.87 35.21
CA ARG A 660 -21.67 16.55 35.76
C ARG A 660 -21.64 15.38 36.73
N TYR A 661 -20.93 14.31 36.37
CA TYR A 661 -20.77 13.12 37.21
C TYR A 661 -20.15 13.44 38.58
N HIS A 662 -19.13 14.31 38.62
CA HIS A 662 -18.50 14.75 39.87
C HIS A 662 -19.36 15.74 40.66
N MET A 663 -20.11 16.62 39.98
CA MET A 663 -21.08 17.53 40.64
C MET A 663 -22.17 16.75 41.38
N GLU A 664 -22.72 15.71 40.76
CA GLU A 664 -23.73 14.83 41.39
C GLU A 664 -23.17 14.16 42.66
N ARG A 665 -21.86 13.95 42.73
CA ARG A 665 -21.13 13.38 43.87
C ARG A 665 -20.55 14.42 44.83
N LYS A 666 -20.87 15.71 44.66
CA LYS A 666 -20.38 16.83 45.47
C LYS A 666 -18.84 16.98 45.45
N ARG A 667 -18.19 16.61 44.34
CA ARG A 667 -16.74 16.76 44.12
C ARG A 667 -16.48 17.96 43.23
N ASP A 668 -16.80 19.14 43.74
CA ASP A 668 -16.86 20.39 42.95
C ASP A 668 -15.48 20.76 42.35
N ASP A 669 -14.37 20.43 43.01
CA ASP A 669 -13.02 20.74 42.51
C ASP A 669 -12.64 19.89 41.30
N ALA A 670 -13.00 18.60 41.28
CA ALA A 670 -12.81 17.74 40.12
C ALA A 670 -13.68 18.22 38.94
N ALA A 671 -14.94 18.59 39.22
CA ALA A 671 -15.82 19.14 38.19
C ALA A 671 -15.30 20.48 37.61
N ARG A 672 -14.71 21.36 38.44
CA ARG A 672 -14.04 22.59 37.98
C ARG A 672 -12.89 22.29 37.04
N GLN A 673 -12.09 21.26 37.30
CA GLN A 673 -10.98 20.87 36.42
C GLN A 673 -11.48 20.44 35.03
N TYR A 674 -12.53 19.63 34.96
CA TYR A 674 -13.10 19.20 33.67
C TYR A 674 -13.77 20.33 32.89
N ILE A 675 -14.47 21.25 33.57
CA ILE A 675 -15.01 22.46 32.93
C ILE A 675 -13.88 23.35 32.40
N GLY A 676 -12.82 23.55 33.19
CA GLY A 676 -11.63 24.28 32.76
C GLY A 676 -11.01 23.67 31.50
N ARG A 677 -10.90 22.34 31.44
CA ARG A 677 -10.41 21.60 30.28
C ARG A 677 -11.27 21.83 29.03
N ALA A 678 -12.60 21.80 29.14
CA ALA A 678 -13.46 22.07 27.99
C ALA A 678 -13.28 23.52 27.49
N LYS A 679 -13.18 24.48 28.42
CA LYS A 679 -13.07 25.92 28.11
C LYS A 679 -11.71 26.33 27.53
N SER A 680 -10.65 25.55 27.73
CA SER A 680 -9.34 25.81 27.11
C SER A 680 -9.25 25.38 25.64
N LEU A 681 -10.17 24.51 25.16
CA LEU A 681 -10.08 23.93 23.81
C LEU A 681 -10.12 24.97 22.67
N PRO A 682 -10.93 26.05 22.71
CA PRO A 682 -10.90 27.08 21.67
C PRO A 682 -9.53 27.76 21.51
N GLU A 683 -8.82 28.00 22.60
CA GLU A 683 -7.48 28.60 22.59
C GLU A 683 -6.46 27.63 21.99
N ILE A 684 -6.49 26.35 22.40
CA ILE A 684 -5.64 25.30 21.84
C ILE A 684 -5.88 25.14 20.33
N ILE A 685 -7.13 25.17 19.88
CA ILE A 685 -7.50 25.16 18.46
C ILE A 685 -6.88 26.36 17.74
N GLN A 686 -6.95 27.55 18.32
CA GLN A 686 -6.40 28.77 17.73
C GLN A 686 -4.87 28.70 17.61
N GLU A 687 -4.18 28.22 18.64
CA GLU A 687 -2.73 28.01 18.61
C GLU A 687 -2.32 26.98 17.56
N ARG A 688 -3.00 25.82 17.53
CA ARG A 688 -2.72 24.78 16.54
C ARG A 688 -2.97 25.28 15.12
N ARG A 689 -4.04 26.03 14.90
CA ARG A 689 -4.35 26.65 13.60
C ARG A 689 -3.23 27.57 13.12
N LYS A 690 -2.62 28.38 14.00
CA LYS A 690 -1.49 29.26 13.65
C LYS A 690 -0.25 28.48 13.19
N ALA A 691 -0.08 27.25 13.65
CA ALA A 691 1.05 26.40 13.29
C ALA A 691 0.88 25.67 11.93
N LEU A 692 -0.33 25.62 11.37
CA LEU A 692 -0.62 24.93 10.11
C LEU A 692 -0.24 25.77 8.88
N LYS A 693 0.49 25.19 7.92
CA LYS A 693 1.01 25.92 6.75
C LYS A 693 -0.04 26.20 5.67
N TYR A 694 -0.97 25.27 5.44
CA TYR A 694 -1.85 25.30 4.25
C TYR A 694 -3.34 25.03 4.53
N SER A 695 -3.73 24.71 5.77
CA SER A 695 -5.08 24.23 6.11
C SER A 695 -5.76 24.99 7.26
N GLY A 696 -5.30 26.20 7.58
CA GLY A 696 -5.83 27.01 8.69
C GLY A 696 -7.35 27.27 8.63
N GLY A 697 -8.02 27.04 7.49
CA GLY A 697 -9.48 27.13 7.35
C GLY A 697 -10.28 25.91 7.85
N SER A 698 -9.67 24.71 7.95
CA SER A 698 -10.40 23.46 8.26
C SER A 698 -10.53 23.16 9.76
N LEU A 699 -9.48 23.43 10.54
CA LEU A 699 -9.50 23.26 11.99
C LEU A 699 -10.22 24.43 12.63
N SER A 700 -11.38 24.21 13.26
CA SER A 700 -12.21 25.26 13.84
C SER A 700 -12.98 24.80 15.08
N VAL A 701 -13.61 25.73 15.79
CA VAL A 701 -14.54 25.36 16.87
C VAL A 701 -15.83 24.88 16.21
N SER A 702 -16.11 23.57 16.30
CA SER A 702 -17.32 22.99 15.70
C SER A 702 -18.59 23.31 16.51
N PRO A 703 -19.78 23.18 15.90
CA PRO A 703 -21.05 23.27 16.62
C PRO A 703 -21.14 22.32 17.83
N GLU A 704 -20.54 21.13 17.73
CA GLU A 704 -20.49 20.14 18.80
C GLU A 704 -19.63 20.59 19.99
N LEU A 705 -18.49 21.25 19.72
CA LEU A 705 -17.66 21.83 20.77
C LEU A 705 -18.32 23.08 21.37
N GLU A 706 -18.91 23.95 20.55
CA GLU A 706 -19.71 25.09 21.01
C GLU A 706 -20.85 24.64 21.94
N PHE A 707 -21.50 23.52 21.62
CA PHE A 707 -22.52 22.93 22.47
C PHE A 707 -21.96 22.50 23.83
N ALA A 708 -20.81 21.81 23.85
CA ALA A 708 -20.13 21.45 25.10
C ALA A 708 -19.72 22.68 25.93
N LEU A 709 -19.23 23.75 25.29
CA LEU A 709 -18.90 25.00 25.97
C LEU A 709 -20.13 25.66 26.60
N ALA A 710 -21.28 25.67 25.91
CA ALA A 710 -22.53 26.17 26.47
C ALA A 710 -23.00 25.34 27.68
N GLN A 711 -22.80 24.02 27.64
CA GLN A 711 -23.10 23.16 28.77
C GLN A 711 -22.18 23.46 29.96
N ALA A 712 -20.88 23.67 29.71
CA ALA A 712 -19.92 24.06 30.75
C ALA A 712 -20.32 25.41 31.40
N GLU A 713 -20.67 26.42 30.59
CA GLU A 713 -21.17 27.72 31.07
C GLU A 713 -22.44 27.57 31.92
N PHE A 714 -23.37 26.70 31.52
CA PHE A 714 -24.57 26.40 32.31
C PHE A 714 -24.22 25.82 33.69
N LEU A 715 -23.28 24.87 33.75
CA LEU A 715 -22.89 24.21 35.00
C LEU A 715 -22.19 25.17 35.98
N GLU A 716 -21.44 26.16 35.48
CA GLU A 716 -20.87 27.25 36.29
C GLU A 716 -21.90 28.28 36.75
N GLY A 717 -23.14 28.22 36.25
CA GLY A 717 -24.20 29.18 36.55
C GLY A 717 -24.23 30.41 35.63
N ASN A 718 -23.46 30.41 34.54
CA ASN A 718 -23.42 31.48 33.52
C ASN A 718 -24.57 31.33 32.51
N TYR A 719 -25.82 31.28 33.01
CA TYR A 719 -27.00 30.90 32.23
C TYR A 719 -27.31 31.83 31.04
N VAL A 720 -27.05 33.14 31.18
CA VAL A 720 -27.23 34.12 30.08
C VAL A 720 -26.31 33.81 28.90
N GLN A 721 -25.03 33.55 29.18
CA GLN A 721 -24.02 33.25 28.16
C GLN A 721 -24.33 31.91 27.49
N SER A 722 -24.64 30.90 28.30
CA SER A 722 -25.04 29.57 27.82
C SER A 722 -26.25 29.67 26.87
N ALA A 723 -27.33 30.37 27.27
CA ALA A 723 -28.50 30.55 26.42
C ALA A 723 -28.19 31.31 25.12
N ALA A 724 -27.33 32.34 25.18
CA ALA A 724 -26.91 33.09 24.01
C ALA A 724 -26.09 32.25 23.02
N ARG A 725 -25.21 31.37 23.52
CA ARG A 725 -24.43 30.43 22.71
C ARG A 725 -25.34 29.38 22.06
N LEU A 726 -26.21 28.74 22.85
CA LEU A 726 -27.14 27.69 22.38
C LEU A 726 -28.09 28.18 21.28
N LYS A 727 -28.61 29.42 21.38
CA LYS A 727 -29.50 30.03 20.37
C LYS A 727 -28.87 30.14 18.98
N LYS A 728 -27.54 30.21 18.89
CA LYS A 728 -26.81 30.36 17.61
C LYS A 728 -26.53 29.03 16.92
N LEU A 729 -26.68 27.91 17.64
CA LEU A 729 -26.31 26.59 17.14
C LEU A 729 -27.42 25.95 16.31
N LYS A 730 -27.00 25.19 15.30
CA LYS A 730 -27.86 24.33 14.49
C LYS A 730 -27.30 22.91 14.56
N MET A 731 -28.01 22.01 15.23
CA MET A 731 -27.60 20.62 15.42
C MET A 731 -28.73 19.67 15.03
N PRO A 732 -28.91 19.34 13.73
CA PRO A 732 -30.05 18.56 13.27
C PRO A 732 -30.17 17.18 13.95
N VAL A 733 -29.03 16.53 14.19
CA VAL A 733 -28.97 15.19 14.81
C VAL A 733 -29.33 15.24 16.30
N ARG A 734 -28.92 16.29 17.01
CA ARG A 734 -29.13 16.47 18.47
C ARG A 734 -30.08 17.61 18.79
N GLU A 735 -31.02 17.90 17.90
CA GLU A 735 -31.89 19.09 18.02
C GLU A 735 -32.72 19.06 19.32
N GLY A 736 -33.18 17.86 19.72
CA GLY A 736 -33.90 17.67 20.96
C GLY A 736 -33.07 18.04 22.19
N GLU A 737 -31.83 17.56 22.28
CA GLU A 737 -30.94 17.88 23.39
C GLU A 737 -30.56 19.36 23.41
N LEU A 738 -30.26 19.95 22.24
CA LEU A 738 -29.98 21.38 22.12
C LEU A 738 -31.13 22.23 22.68
N LYS A 739 -32.38 21.90 22.30
CA LYS A 739 -33.59 22.58 22.80
C LYS A 739 -33.77 22.41 24.31
N ILE A 740 -33.48 21.23 24.87
CA ILE A 740 -33.61 20.98 26.31
C ILE A 740 -32.59 21.79 27.11
N TRP A 741 -31.33 21.82 26.69
CA TRP A 741 -30.31 22.63 27.35
C TRP A 741 -30.63 24.12 27.25
N LEU A 742 -31.14 24.59 26.10
CA LEU A 742 -31.58 25.98 25.93
C LEU A 742 -32.76 26.30 26.84
N ALA A 743 -33.76 25.41 26.92
CA ALA A 743 -34.91 25.60 27.80
C ALA A 743 -34.48 25.67 29.28
N ALA A 744 -33.58 24.79 29.72
CA ALA A 744 -33.05 24.81 31.08
C ALA A 744 -32.28 26.12 31.38
N ALA A 745 -31.44 26.58 30.44
CA ALA A 745 -30.70 27.84 30.56
C ALA A 745 -31.65 29.06 30.66
N LEU A 746 -32.69 29.11 29.83
CA LEU A 746 -33.72 30.16 29.89
C LEU A 746 -34.49 30.15 31.22
N TYR A 747 -34.88 28.96 31.69
CA TYR A 747 -35.57 28.81 32.97
C TYR A 747 -34.73 29.32 34.14
N LYS A 748 -33.46 28.87 34.23
CA LYS A 748 -32.52 29.31 35.27
C LYS A 748 -32.16 30.81 35.17
N ASN A 749 -32.32 31.40 33.99
CA ASN A 749 -32.18 32.83 33.75
C ASN A 749 -33.48 33.64 33.97
N GLY A 750 -34.57 33.02 34.42
CA GLY A 750 -35.85 33.69 34.72
C GLY A 750 -36.84 33.78 33.56
N ASP A 751 -36.47 33.38 32.34
CA ASP A 751 -37.36 33.32 31.17
C ASP A 751 -38.16 32.00 31.15
N ARG A 752 -39.16 31.93 32.02
CA ARG A 752 -40.02 30.74 32.17
C ARG A 752 -40.93 30.52 30.97
N GLU A 753 -41.37 31.58 30.30
CA GLU A 753 -42.26 31.50 29.15
C GLU A 753 -41.52 30.94 27.92
N GLY A 754 -40.30 31.45 27.64
CA GLY A 754 -39.44 30.94 26.57
C GLY A 754 -39.04 29.48 26.80
N ALA A 755 -38.70 29.12 28.05
CA ALA A 755 -38.43 27.73 28.42
C ALA A 755 -39.64 26.81 28.17
N GLY A 756 -40.85 27.23 28.59
CA GLY A 756 -42.08 26.47 28.40
C GLY A 756 -42.41 26.20 26.93
N LYS A 757 -42.23 27.20 26.05
CA LYS A 757 -42.43 27.04 24.59
C LYS A 757 -41.52 25.97 24.00
N LEU A 758 -40.25 25.94 24.39
CA LEU A 758 -39.28 24.96 23.90
C LEU A 758 -39.58 23.54 24.41
N VAL A 759 -39.92 23.38 25.69
CA VAL A 759 -40.27 22.07 26.26
C VAL A 759 -41.53 21.52 25.61
N ASN A 760 -42.57 22.33 25.43
CA ASN A 760 -43.82 21.93 24.77
C ASN A 760 -43.60 21.52 23.30
N SER A 761 -42.61 22.11 22.61
CA SER A 761 -42.25 21.72 21.24
C SER A 761 -41.64 20.32 21.12
N LEU A 762 -41.29 19.68 22.26
CA LEU A 762 -40.67 18.35 22.34
C LEU A 762 -41.62 17.27 22.86
N ASN A 763 -42.94 17.55 22.92
CA ASN A 763 -43.98 16.65 23.45
C ASN A 763 -43.81 15.20 22.93
N GLY A 764 -43.84 14.24 23.87
CA GLY A 764 -43.73 12.80 23.59
C GLY A 764 -42.31 12.19 23.73
N LYS A 765 -41.31 12.95 24.20
CA LYS A 765 -39.93 12.45 24.41
C LYS A 765 -39.54 12.40 25.89
N ASP A 766 -39.99 11.37 26.61
CA ASP A 766 -39.83 11.24 28.07
C ASP A 766 -38.39 11.37 28.58
N ASN A 767 -37.40 10.85 27.85
CA ASN A 767 -35.99 10.95 28.24
C ASN A 767 -35.47 12.40 28.23
N LEU A 768 -35.93 13.21 27.28
CA LEU A 768 -35.56 14.62 27.18
C LEU A 768 -36.22 15.46 28.28
N ILE A 769 -37.47 15.15 28.62
CA ILE A 769 -38.19 15.79 29.72
C ILE A 769 -37.51 15.46 31.07
N LYS A 770 -37.11 14.21 31.28
CA LYS A 770 -36.30 13.82 32.45
C LYS A 770 -35.00 14.62 32.53
N LEU A 771 -34.28 14.75 31.42
CA LEU A 771 -33.07 15.56 31.36
C LEU A 771 -33.33 17.03 31.73
N TYR A 772 -34.39 17.65 31.19
CA TYR A 772 -34.78 19.02 31.54
C TYR A 772 -35.02 19.19 33.04
N ASN A 773 -35.81 18.29 33.65
CA ASN A 773 -36.09 18.33 35.08
C ASN A 773 -34.80 18.20 35.92
N ASN A 774 -33.88 17.33 35.51
CA ASN A 774 -32.59 17.19 36.17
C ASN A 774 -31.75 18.46 36.06
N LEU A 775 -31.73 19.13 34.90
CA LEU A 775 -30.98 20.36 34.68
C LEU A 775 -31.59 21.57 35.43
N VAL A 776 -32.90 21.70 35.47
CA VAL A 776 -33.57 22.79 36.21
C VAL A 776 -33.37 22.63 37.72
N ASN A 777 -33.26 21.39 38.21
CA ASN A 777 -32.99 21.11 39.62
C ASN A 777 -31.49 21.01 39.94
N SER A 778 -30.60 21.08 38.95
CA SER A 778 -29.17 20.95 39.19
C SER A 778 -28.62 22.12 40.00
N ARG A 779 -27.66 21.82 40.87
CA ARG A 779 -26.86 22.80 41.60
C ARG A 779 -25.90 23.50 40.62
N ARG A 780 -25.61 24.78 40.85
CA ARG A 780 -24.45 25.45 40.23
C ARG A 780 -23.16 25.01 40.91
N LEU A 781 -22.08 24.93 40.14
CA LEU A 781 -20.75 24.59 40.65
C LEU A 781 -20.19 25.62 41.65
#